data_AF-I9A5Q3-F1
#
_entry.id   AF-I9A5Q3-F1
#
_cell.length_a   1.000
_cell.length_b   1.000
_cell.length_c   1.000
_cell.angle_alpha   90.00
_cell.angle_beta   90.00
_cell.angle_gamma   90.00
#
_symmetry.space_group_name_H-M   'P 1'
#
loop_
_entity.id
_entity.type
_entity.pdbx_description
1 polymer ?
#
loop_
_entity_poly.entity_id
_entity_poly.type
_entity_poly.pdbx_seq_one_letter_code
_entity_poly.pdbx_strand_id
1 'polypeptide(L)'
;MSNDAKLREYLKRALSDARTAQKRLREVESSRREPIAIVGMACRLPGGVTTPEGLWELVADGRDAISEFPTDRDWNVEELFDPDPDAAGKSYTRHGGFLHDAADFDAEFFGISPREALATDPQQRLLLETAWEAFERAGIDPTTLRGSRTAVFAGIAGQDYAARLHEIPDELEAYIGLGTLGSVLSGRISYTFGFEGPSVTVDTACSSSLVALHLASQALRGGEADLALAGGVAVMSSPAAFIEFSRQRGLSADGRCKAFADAADGTGWAEGVGILLLERLSDARRNNHPVLAVVRGSAVNSDGASNGLTAPNGPSQQRVIRAALASARLSAADVDAVEAHGTGTPLGDPIEAQAILATYGQNRTRPLWLGSLKSNIGHTQAAAGAAGVIKTVLALQHGLLPRTLHVDEPSTQVNWSTGAVELLTEARAFPETGAPRRVGVSAFGVSGTNAHVIIEQAPADDGAAAGNADGQDDTPNPDDTVRPSRLAQPENAGRQDTDLQDTGGQGDAEGQQNEGPGREALPVLVPLSARSPEALRDQARGLAAHLRTDAGRAPLPALARALATRTVFPHRAVTLATSTEDLLAGLDQLTEGHRSPSVITGQAGAGKLAFAFSGQGSQYPRMGHALYATHPVYRQALHDAADALNPHLDQPLARHPPRPPRPSRQRDHPPHRLDPTHPVRPPNRPLPAHHRPRHHPRLPHRPQPRRNHRRPPRRHPHPRRRRPPRRHPRPPTRRPPPRRRHAHPPHRRDHRPQSHRRPTHPRHRRPQQPHQHRHRRRHPHPHPHRQTRHHPRHPQPQTHRQPRLPQPPHRPHPHPLPHHRDQPDLPPAHPPPHH
;
A
#
# COMPACT_ATOMS: atom_id res chain seq x y z
N MET A 1 -38.55 -39.05 31.67
CA MET A 1 -37.09 -38.88 31.48
C MET A 1 -36.43 -38.89 32.86
N SER A 2 -35.30 -39.59 33.04
CA SER A 2 -34.52 -39.56 34.29
C SER A 2 -33.93 -38.17 34.57
N ASN A 3 -33.64 -37.84 35.84
CA ASN A 3 -32.88 -36.65 36.20
C ASN A 3 -31.51 -36.60 35.51
N ASP A 4 -30.84 -37.75 35.37
CA ASP A 4 -29.59 -37.90 34.62
C ASP A 4 -29.67 -37.39 33.18
N ALA A 5 -30.80 -37.66 32.49
CA ALA A 5 -30.96 -37.25 31.11
C ALA A 5 -31.06 -35.71 31.02
N LYS A 6 -31.86 -35.10 31.91
CA LYS A 6 -31.97 -33.63 32.03
C LYS A 6 -30.63 -32.99 32.43
N LEU A 7 -29.89 -33.61 33.35
CA LEU A 7 -28.58 -33.13 33.80
C LEU A 7 -27.54 -33.19 32.67
N ARG A 8 -27.47 -34.31 31.92
CA ARG A 8 -26.59 -34.44 30.75
C ARG A 8 -26.92 -33.42 29.65
N GLU A 9 -28.20 -33.14 29.41
CA GLU A 9 -28.62 -32.15 28.42
C GLU A 9 -28.32 -30.71 28.87
N TYR A 10 -28.55 -30.38 30.15
CA TYR A 10 -28.14 -29.12 30.75
C TYR A 10 -26.61 -28.92 30.68
N LEU A 11 -25.81 -29.96 31.00
CA LEU A 11 -24.35 -29.92 30.90
C LEU A 11 -23.87 -29.77 29.45
N LYS A 12 -24.48 -30.46 28.48
CA LYS A 12 -24.20 -30.26 27.04
C LYS A 12 -24.46 -28.82 26.62
N ARG A 13 -25.60 -28.24 27.04
CA ARG A 13 -25.96 -26.86 26.73
C ARG A 13 -24.98 -25.88 27.39
N ALA A 14 -24.72 -26.00 28.69
CA ALA A 14 -23.78 -25.15 29.41
C ALA A 14 -22.36 -25.21 28.82
N LEU A 15 -21.89 -26.39 28.39
CA LEU A 15 -20.61 -26.54 27.71
C LEU A 15 -20.61 -25.91 26.30
N SER A 16 -21.71 -26.00 25.56
CA SER A 16 -21.89 -25.32 24.26
C SER A 16 -21.91 -23.80 24.41
N ASP A 17 -22.64 -23.29 25.40
CA ASP A 17 -22.73 -21.86 25.70
C ASP A 17 -21.37 -21.32 26.19
N ALA A 18 -20.65 -22.06 27.03
CA ALA A 18 -19.29 -21.73 27.46
C ALA A 18 -18.28 -21.74 26.30
N ARG A 19 -18.30 -22.75 25.42
CA ARG A 19 -17.47 -22.79 24.20
C ARG A 19 -17.79 -21.62 23.26
N THR A 20 -19.07 -21.26 23.13
CA THR A 20 -19.52 -20.11 22.32
C THR A 20 -19.04 -18.79 22.91
N ALA A 21 -19.11 -18.63 24.24
CA ALA A 21 -18.57 -17.45 24.94
C ALA A 21 -17.04 -17.35 24.81
N GLN A 22 -16.32 -18.47 24.94
CA GLN A 22 -14.87 -18.54 24.72
C GLN A 22 -14.49 -18.22 23.27
N LYS A 23 -15.25 -18.71 22.27
CA LYS A 23 -15.03 -18.38 20.86
C LYS A 23 -15.22 -16.88 20.62
N ARG A 24 -16.33 -16.30 21.08
CA ARG A 24 -16.62 -14.85 21.00
C ARG A 24 -15.57 -13.99 21.70
N LEU A 25 -15.08 -14.42 22.87
CA LEU A 25 -13.99 -13.73 23.57
C LEU A 25 -12.71 -13.74 22.74
N ARG A 26 -12.33 -14.89 22.16
CA ARG A 26 -11.18 -15.00 21.25
C ARG A 26 -11.34 -14.15 19.99
N GLU A 27 -12.52 -14.11 19.40
CA GLU A 27 -12.85 -13.28 18.22
C GLU A 27 -12.75 -11.77 18.51
N VAL A 28 -13.19 -11.33 19.69
CA VAL A 28 -13.04 -9.92 20.14
C VAL A 28 -11.60 -9.60 20.56
N GLU A 29 -10.86 -10.58 21.10
CA GLU A 29 -9.44 -10.46 21.41
C GLU A 29 -8.54 -10.44 20.16
N SER A 30 -8.95 -11.10 19.06
CA SER A 30 -8.21 -11.12 17.80
C SER A 30 -8.49 -9.89 16.95
N SER A 31 -9.75 -9.47 16.77
CA SER A 31 -10.08 -8.29 15.94
C SER A 31 -9.46 -7.00 16.49
N ARG A 32 -9.51 -6.80 17.81
CA ARG A 32 -8.83 -5.69 18.50
C ARG A 32 -7.31 -5.65 18.34
N ARG A 33 -6.70 -6.74 17.89
CA ARG A 33 -5.25 -6.92 17.73
C ARG A 33 -4.88 -7.36 16.32
N GLU A 34 -5.81 -7.26 15.36
CA GLU A 34 -5.61 -7.82 14.04
C GLU A 34 -4.49 -7.07 13.33
N PRO A 35 -3.52 -7.76 12.71
CA PRO A 35 -2.51 -7.10 11.90
C PRO A 35 -3.17 -6.41 10.71
N ILE A 36 -2.73 -5.19 10.40
CA ILE A 36 -3.25 -4.43 9.25
C ILE A 36 -2.26 -4.60 8.10
N ALA A 37 -2.71 -5.15 6.98
CA ALA A 37 -1.92 -5.27 5.77
C ALA A 37 -1.77 -3.89 5.10
N ILE A 38 -0.56 -3.59 4.63
CA ILE A 38 -0.33 -2.56 3.61
C ILE A 38 -0.49 -3.26 2.27
N VAL A 39 -1.58 -2.94 1.54
CA VAL A 39 -1.94 -3.61 0.29
C VAL A 39 -1.58 -2.78 -0.96
N GLY A 40 -1.31 -1.49 -0.78
CA GLY A 40 -0.83 -0.59 -1.83
C GLY A 40 -0.11 0.60 -1.22
N MET A 41 0.76 1.25 -2.00
CA MET A 41 1.46 2.46 -1.59
C MET A 41 1.82 3.32 -2.81
N ALA A 42 1.86 4.64 -2.62
CA ALA A 42 2.24 5.62 -3.65
C ALA A 42 2.87 6.85 -3.01
N CYS A 43 3.69 7.59 -3.76
CA CYS A 43 4.37 8.78 -3.25
C CYS A 43 4.75 9.78 -4.36
N ARG A 44 5.07 11.00 -3.92
CA ARG A 44 5.83 12.01 -4.67
C ARG A 44 6.89 12.55 -3.70
N LEU A 45 8.17 12.43 -4.01
CA LEU A 45 9.27 12.80 -3.12
C LEU A 45 10.39 13.51 -3.92
N PRO A 46 11.29 14.27 -3.24
CA PRO A 46 12.38 14.99 -3.90
C PRO A 46 13.31 14.09 -4.73
N GLY A 47 14.03 14.69 -5.68
CA GLY A 47 14.93 13.96 -6.57
C GLY A 47 14.23 13.23 -7.72
N GLY A 48 13.05 13.69 -8.14
CA GLY A 48 12.26 13.11 -9.24
C GLY A 48 11.51 11.83 -8.88
N VAL A 49 11.36 11.52 -7.59
CA VAL A 49 10.74 10.29 -7.11
C VAL A 49 9.22 10.37 -7.21
N THR A 50 8.66 9.81 -8.27
CA THR A 50 7.20 9.72 -8.51
C THR A 50 6.60 8.38 -8.09
N THR A 51 7.42 7.43 -7.63
CA THR A 51 7.00 6.05 -7.32
C THR A 51 7.73 5.47 -6.11
N PRO A 52 7.15 4.46 -5.41
CA PRO A 52 7.87 3.71 -4.38
C PRO A 52 9.13 3.04 -4.92
N GLU A 53 9.09 2.57 -6.17
CA GLU A 53 10.22 1.90 -6.81
C GLU A 53 11.39 2.89 -7.05
N GLY A 54 11.10 4.12 -7.50
CA GLY A 54 12.09 5.20 -7.61
C GLY A 54 12.63 5.69 -6.26
N LEU A 55 11.85 5.59 -5.18
CA LEU A 55 12.36 5.81 -3.83
C LEU A 55 13.40 4.75 -3.46
N TRP A 56 13.14 3.48 -3.82
CA TRP A 56 14.08 2.39 -3.56
C TRP A 56 15.41 2.62 -4.28
N GLU A 57 15.37 2.93 -5.58
CA GLU A 57 16.56 3.28 -6.36
C GLU A 57 17.37 4.40 -5.69
N LEU A 58 16.70 5.50 -5.31
CA LEU A 58 17.34 6.66 -4.68
C LEU A 58 18.06 6.29 -3.36
N VAL A 59 17.44 5.50 -2.48
CA VAL A 59 18.06 5.11 -1.21
C VAL A 59 19.09 3.98 -1.36
N ALA A 60 18.92 3.07 -2.32
CA ALA A 60 19.84 1.96 -2.57
C ALA A 60 21.15 2.45 -3.21
N ASP A 61 21.07 3.39 -4.16
CA ASP A 61 22.22 4.14 -4.69
C ASP A 61 22.87 5.02 -3.60
N GLY A 62 22.14 5.30 -2.51
CA GLY A 62 22.54 6.22 -1.46
C GLY A 62 22.69 7.66 -1.98
N ARG A 63 21.77 8.08 -2.86
CA ARG A 63 21.69 9.43 -3.42
C ARG A 63 21.13 10.45 -2.43
N ASP A 64 21.58 11.68 -2.59
CA ASP A 64 21.10 12.91 -1.94
C ASP A 64 20.20 13.67 -2.93
N ALA A 65 19.04 14.11 -2.46
CA ALA A 65 17.99 14.78 -3.24
C ALA A 65 17.78 16.24 -2.84
N ILE A 66 18.67 16.81 -2.01
CA ILE A 66 18.67 18.23 -1.66
C ILE A 66 19.18 19.07 -2.84
N SER A 67 18.37 20.03 -3.28
CA SER A 67 18.59 20.92 -4.42
C SER A 67 18.44 22.39 -4.01
N GLU A 68 18.75 23.32 -4.91
CA GLU A 68 18.44 24.74 -4.71
C GLU A 68 16.93 25.03 -4.77
N PHE A 69 16.51 26.19 -4.26
CA PHE A 69 15.11 26.62 -4.26
C PHE A 69 14.48 26.67 -5.68
N PRO A 70 13.19 26.30 -5.82
CA PRO A 70 12.48 26.28 -7.08
C PRO A 70 12.31 27.69 -7.69
N THR A 71 12.61 27.82 -8.98
CA THR A 71 12.56 29.09 -9.73
C THR A 71 11.24 29.34 -10.45
N ASP A 72 10.37 28.32 -10.54
CA ASP A 72 9.04 28.32 -11.16
C ASP A 72 7.93 28.88 -10.26
N ARG A 73 8.25 29.25 -9.02
CA ARG A 73 7.26 29.59 -7.97
C ARG A 73 7.20 31.08 -7.60
N ASP A 74 7.72 32.00 -8.41
CA ASP A 74 7.83 33.44 -8.13
C ASP A 74 8.52 33.79 -6.79
N TRP A 75 9.35 32.89 -6.25
CA TRP A 75 10.15 33.20 -5.07
C TRP A 75 11.27 34.16 -5.49
N ASN A 76 11.40 35.32 -4.84
CA ASN A 76 12.55 36.21 -5.04
C ASN A 76 13.78 35.61 -4.33
N VAL A 77 14.35 34.55 -4.92
CA VAL A 77 15.45 33.77 -4.35
C VAL A 77 16.71 34.62 -4.16
N GLU A 78 16.94 35.63 -4.98
CA GLU A 78 18.07 36.57 -4.81
C GLU A 78 17.94 37.35 -3.50
N GLU A 79 16.81 38.02 -3.26
CA GLU A 79 16.58 38.79 -2.02
C GLU A 79 16.30 37.90 -0.79
N LEU A 80 15.77 36.69 -0.96
CA LEU A 80 15.36 35.83 0.15
C LEU A 80 16.54 35.38 1.04
N PHE A 81 17.75 35.30 0.48
CA PHE A 81 18.91 34.78 1.17
C PHE A 81 19.70 35.86 1.91
N ASP A 82 20.10 35.57 3.15
CA ASP A 82 21.09 36.33 3.90
C ASP A 82 21.82 35.38 4.85
N PRO A 83 23.16 35.28 4.83
CA PRO A 83 23.90 34.36 5.71
C PRO A 83 23.82 34.75 7.20
N ASP A 84 23.36 35.95 7.55
CA ASP A 84 23.09 36.30 8.95
C ASP A 84 21.74 35.71 9.44
N PRO A 85 21.72 34.76 10.40
CA PRO A 85 20.48 34.28 11.01
C PRO A 85 19.70 35.38 11.76
N ASP A 86 20.33 36.52 12.06
CA ASP A 86 19.69 37.68 12.66
C ASP A 86 19.12 38.70 11.63
N ALA A 87 19.14 38.39 10.33
CA ALA A 87 18.56 39.20 9.24
C ALA A 87 17.03 39.01 9.06
N ALA A 88 16.29 40.10 8.80
CA ALA A 88 14.81 40.10 8.85
C ALA A 88 14.15 39.72 7.51
N GLY A 89 13.24 38.74 7.54
CA GLY A 89 12.55 38.24 6.35
C GLY A 89 13.41 37.38 5.42
N LYS A 90 14.55 36.87 5.93
CA LYS A 90 15.57 36.13 5.17
C LYS A 90 15.69 34.69 5.62
N SER A 91 16.30 33.85 4.79
CA SER A 91 16.83 32.54 5.16
C SER A 91 18.33 32.46 4.93
N TYR A 92 19.06 31.78 5.81
CA TYR A 92 20.50 31.54 5.68
C TYR A 92 20.85 30.29 4.84
N THR A 93 19.86 29.66 4.21
CA THR A 93 20.09 28.60 3.22
C THR A 93 19.31 28.85 1.94
N ARG A 94 19.80 28.27 0.84
CA ARG A 94 19.15 28.24 -0.48
C ARG A 94 18.68 26.83 -0.85
N HIS A 95 18.78 25.87 0.08
CA HIS A 95 18.70 24.43 -0.20
C HIS A 95 17.50 23.75 0.49
N GLY A 96 16.94 22.74 -0.17
CA GLY A 96 15.87 21.90 0.35
C GLY A 96 15.50 20.76 -0.60
N GLY A 97 14.60 19.88 -0.18
CA GLY A 97 14.07 18.82 -1.06
C GLY A 97 12.74 19.22 -1.69
N PHE A 98 12.67 19.40 -3.00
CA PHE A 98 11.47 19.93 -3.68
C PHE A 98 10.81 18.93 -4.64
N LEU A 99 9.49 19.08 -4.80
CA LEU A 99 8.72 18.50 -5.89
C LEU A 99 8.69 19.51 -7.04
N HIS A 100 9.55 19.35 -8.05
CA HIS A 100 9.64 20.30 -9.16
C HIS A 100 8.31 20.37 -9.94
N ASP A 101 7.68 19.23 -10.20
CA ASP A 101 6.43 19.14 -10.96
C ASP A 101 5.16 19.40 -10.10
N ALA A 102 5.28 20.07 -8.94
CA ALA A 102 4.17 20.29 -8.01
C ALA A 102 3.00 21.14 -8.55
N ALA A 103 3.21 21.83 -9.67
CA ALA A 103 2.17 22.59 -10.35
C ALA A 103 1.27 21.72 -11.25
N ASP A 104 1.74 20.55 -11.70
CA ASP A 104 1.05 19.71 -12.69
C ASP A 104 -0.11 18.92 -12.07
N PHE A 105 -1.16 18.68 -12.86
CA PHE A 105 -2.36 17.96 -12.44
C PHE A 105 -3.32 17.64 -13.60
N ASP A 106 -3.74 16.37 -13.77
CA ASP A 106 -4.83 16.02 -14.71
C ASP A 106 -6.21 16.34 -14.11
N ALA A 107 -6.62 17.61 -14.26
CA ALA A 107 -7.91 18.10 -13.78
C ALA A 107 -9.11 17.41 -14.46
N GLU A 108 -9.05 17.08 -15.76
CA GLU A 108 -10.15 16.42 -16.47
C GLU A 108 -10.35 14.98 -15.98
N PHE A 109 -9.27 14.30 -15.59
CA PHE A 109 -9.33 12.98 -14.97
C PHE A 109 -10.09 13.01 -13.64
N PHE A 110 -9.87 13.99 -12.78
CA PHE A 110 -10.63 14.10 -11.54
C PHE A 110 -11.99 14.82 -11.70
N GLY A 111 -12.33 15.27 -12.92
CA GLY A 111 -13.58 15.98 -13.23
C GLY A 111 -13.61 17.41 -12.69
N ILE A 112 -12.44 17.97 -12.39
CA ILE A 112 -12.23 19.31 -11.84
C ILE A 112 -12.06 20.29 -13.01
N SER A 113 -12.70 21.47 -12.92
CA SER A 113 -12.56 22.48 -13.98
C SER A 113 -11.19 23.18 -13.90
N PRO A 114 -10.60 23.67 -15.02
CA PRO A 114 -9.31 24.37 -14.98
C PRO A 114 -9.25 25.57 -14.00
N ARG A 115 -10.35 26.31 -13.83
CA ARG A 115 -10.46 27.39 -12.82
C ARG A 115 -10.42 26.86 -11.39
N GLU A 116 -11.10 25.75 -11.13
CA GLU A 116 -11.06 25.11 -9.81
C GLU A 116 -9.69 24.52 -9.52
N ALA A 117 -9.05 23.88 -10.51
CA ALA A 117 -7.69 23.34 -10.38
C ALA A 117 -6.66 24.44 -10.06
N LEU A 118 -6.73 25.59 -10.75
CA LEU A 118 -5.90 26.77 -10.48
C LEU A 118 -6.13 27.36 -9.08
N ALA A 119 -7.35 27.29 -8.56
CA ALA A 119 -7.67 27.70 -7.19
C ALA A 119 -7.41 26.61 -6.12
N THR A 120 -6.99 25.40 -6.52
CA THR A 120 -6.80 24.26 -5.62
C THR A 120 -5.33 24.12 -5.22
N ASP A 121 -5.09 23.99 -3.92
CA ASP A 121 -3.78 23.77 -3.32
C ASP A 121 -3.11 22.52 -3.95
N PRO A 122 -1.83 22.58 -4.35
CA PRO A 122 -1.05 21.41 -4.80
C PRO A 122 -1.20 20.18 -3.90
N GLN A 123 -1.32 20.38 -2.58
CA GLN A 123 -1.51 19.30 -1.61
C GLN A 123 -2.84 18.54 -1.83
N GLN A 124 -3.92 19.21 -2.27
CA GLN A 124 -5.17 18.53 -2.65
C GLN A 124 -5.05 17.80 -4.00
N ARG A 125 -4.26 18.34 -4.94
CA ARG A 125 -4.06 17.77 -6.29
C ARG A 125 -3.25 16.48 -6.24
N LEU A 126 -2.05 16.52 -5.67
CA LEU A 126 -1.15 15.37 -5.59
C LEU A 126 -1.72 14.24 -4.70
N LEU A 127 -2.58 14.57 -3.73
CA LEU A 127 -3.32 13.59 -2.94
C LEU A 127 -4.35 12.80 -3.76
N LEU A 128 -4.97 13.40 -4.79
CA LEU A 128 -5.91 12.67 -5.66
C LEU A 128 -5.17 11.67 -6.57
N GLU A 129 -4.03 12.07 -7.12
CA GLU A 129 -3.17 11.19 -7.94
C GLU A 129 -2.58 10.04 -7.12
N THR A 130 -1.92 10.34 -6.01
CA THR A 130 -1.29 9.29 -5.17
C THR A 130 -2.34 8.38 -4.51
N ALA A 131 -3.56 8.88 -4.21
CA ALA A 131 -4.66 8.01 -3.80
C ALA A 131 -5.09 7.06 -4.92
N TRP A 132 -5.23 7.55 -6.16
CA TRP A 132 -5.55 6.72 -7.32
C TRP A 132 -4.49 5.63 -7.55
N GLU A 133 -3.21 6.01 -7.58
CA GLU A 133 -2.10 5.09 -7.79
C GLU A 133 -1.97 4.02 -6.70
N ALA A 134 -2.30 4.35 -5.45
CA ALA A 134 -2.28 3.38 -4.36
C ALA A 134 -3.34 2.28 -4.53
N PHE A 135 -4.50 2.59 -5.14
CA PHE A 135 -5.49 1.58 -5.53
C PHE A 135 -5.02 0.73 -6.72
N GLU A 136 -4.47 1.35 -7.76
CA GLU A 136 -3.99 0.60 -8.93
C GLU A 136 -2.80 -0.31 -8.57
N ARG A 137 -1.87 0.14 -7.71
CA ARG A 137 -0.79 -0.72 -7.18
C ARG A 137 -1.31 -1.87 -6.32
N ALA A 138 -2.43 -1.71 -5.62
CA ALA A 138 -3.11 -2.81 -4.92
C ALA A 138 -3.91 -3.75 -5.86
N GLY A 139 -4.01 -3.44 -7.16
CA GLY A 139 -4.79 -4.21 -8.13
C GLY A 139 -6.29 -3.91 -8.14
N ILE A 140 -6.73 -2.87 -7.44
CA ILE A 140 -8.13 -2.52 -7.17
C ILE A 140 -8.58 -1.38 -8.10
N ASP A 141 -9.73 -1.53 -8.77
CA ASP A 141 -10.41 -0.42 -9.48
C ASP A 141 -11.16 0.45 -8.45
N PRO A 142 -10.72 1.69 -8.15
CA PRO A 142 -11.35 2.53 -7.13
C PRO A 142 -12.76 2.97 -7.52
N THR A 143 -13.15 2.92 -8.80
CA THR A 143 -14.51 3.25 -9.23
C THR A 143 -15.54 2.20 -8.82
N THR A 144 -15.10 0.96 -8.55
CA THR A 144 -15.95 -0.11 -7.99
C THR A 144 -16.26 0.08 -6.51
N LEU A 145 -15.46 0.87 -5.78
CA LEU A 145 -15.59 1.14 -4.35
C LEU A 145 -16.60 2.24 -4.02
N ARG A 146 -17.37 2.72 -4.99
CA ARG A 146 -18.33 3.82 -4.82
C ARG A 146 -19.52 3.38 -3.93
N GLY A 147 -19.67 4.00 -2.76
CA GLY A 147 -20.59 3.60 -1.70
C GLY A 147 -20.01 2.59 -0.70
N SER A 148 -18.72 2.29 -0.78
CA SER A 148 -18.03 1.44 0.20
C SER A 148 -17.66 2.19 1.48
N ARG A 149 -17.43 1.43 2.56
CA ARG A 149 -16.89 1.94 3.83
C ARG A 149 -15.36 2.09 3.76
N THR A 150 -14.87 2.74 2.71
CA THR A 150 -13.47 3.10 2.57
C THR A 150 -13.20 4.39 3.36
N ALA A 151 -12.18 4.38 4.20
CA ALA A 151 -11.77 5.53 5.01
C ALA A 151 -10.63 6.34 4.35
N VAL A 152 -10.48 7.59 4.77
CA VAL A 152 -9.39 8.48 4.34
C VAL A 152 -8.85 9.24 5.55
N PHE A 153 -7.59 8.99 5.90
CA PHE A 153 -6.87 9.70 6.95
C PHE A 153 -5.65 10.40 6.35
N ALA A 154 -5.72 11.73 6.19
CA ALA A 154 -4.68 12.53 5.55
C ALA A 154 -3.94 13.39 6.59
N GLY A 155 -2.63 13.20 6.71
CA GLY A 155 -1.76 14.12 7.45
C GLY A 155 -1.44 15.37 6.63
N ILE A 156 -1.47 16.55 7.25
CA ILE A 156 -1.14 17.83 6.61
C ILE A 156 -0.07 18.60 7.40
N ALA A 157 0.69 19.45 6.72
CA ALA A 157 1.53 20.48 7.32
C ALA A 157 1.31 21.81 6.57
N GLY A 158 0.63 22.76 7.22
CA GLY A 158 0.40 24.11 6.68
C GLY A 158 -0.55 24.19 5.48
N GLN A 159 -1.02 25.41 5.21
CA GLN A 159 -1.81 25.78 4.04
C GLN A 159 -1.43 27.23 3.66
N ASP A 160 -0.41 27.38 2.81
CA ASP A 160 0.15 28.68 2.41
C ASP A 160 -0.18 29.10 0.97
N TYR A 161 -0.82 28.23 0.19
CA TYR A 161 -1.19 28.50 -1.21
C TYR A 161 -2.07 29.75 -1.36
N ALA A 162 -3.14 29.86 -0.56
CA ALA A 162 -3.99 31.05 -0.53
C ALA A 162 -3.28 32.29 0.04
N ALA A 163 -2.26 32.12 0.89
CA ALA A 163 -1.52 33.24 1.48
C ALA A 163 -0.59 33.96 0.47
N ARG A 164 -0.33 33.34 -0.70
CA ARG A 164 0.31 34.01 -1.85
C ARG A 164 -0.55 35.11 -2.48
N LEU A 165 -1.88 35.02 -2.35
CA LEU A 165 -2.80 35.94 -3.02
C LEU A 165 -2.96 37.23 -2.21
N HIS A 166 -2.30 38.31 -2.64
CA HIS A 166 -2.50 39.66 -2.08
C HIS A 166 -3.95 40.14 -2.24
N GLU A 167 -4.54 39.86 -3.40
CA GLU A 167 -5.97 39.97 -3.68
C GLU A 167 -6.42 38.70 -4.40
N ILE A 168 -7.66 38.25 -4.16
CA ILE A 168 -8.23 37.07 -4.82
C ILE A 168 -8.87 37.52 -6.13
N PRO A 169 -8.48 36.97 -7.31
CA PRO A 169 -9.12 37.32 -8.57
C PRO A 169 -10.59 36.87 -8.62
N ASP A 170 -11.46 37.70 -9.20
CA ASP A 170 -12.91 37.43 -9.39
C ASP A 170 -13.20 36.02 -9.97
N GLU A 171 -12.36 35.52 -10.88
CA GLU A 171 -12.53 34.19 -11.49
C GLU A 171 -12.27 33.02 -10.53
N LEU A 172 -11.60 33.26 -9.40
CA LEU A 172 -11.21 32.26 -8.40
C LEU A 172 -11.96 32.40 -7.06
N GLU A 173 -12.68 33.52 -6.83
CA GLU A 173 -13.42 33.80 -5.57
C GLU A 173 -14.32 32.63 -5.14
N ALA A 174 -15.03 32.03 -6.09
CA ALA A 174 -15.95 30.91 -5.85
C ALA A 174 -15.27 29.57 -5.50
N TYR A 175 -13.94 29.45 -5.71
CA TYR A 175 -13.22 28.17 -5.62
C TYR A 175 -12.14 28.15 -4.52
N ILE A 176 -11.40 29.26 -4.35
CA ILE A 176 -10.20 29.31 -3.47
C ILE A 176 -10.51 28.87 -2.02
N GLY A 177 -11.66 29.25 -1.48
CA GLY A 177 -12.09 28.91 -0.12
C GLY A 177 -12.38 27.41 0.12
N LEU A 178 -12.53 26.61 -0.93
CA LEU A 178 -12.56 25.13 -0.85
C LEU A 178 -11.23 24.52 -1.31
N GLY A 179 -10.57 25.16 -2.28
CA GLY A 179 -9.29 24.74 -2.83
C GLY A 179 -8.13 24.73 -1.83
N THR A 180 -8.19 25.52 -0.75
CA THR A 180 -7.13 25.58 0.29
C THR A 180 -7.66 25.34 1.72
N LEU A 181 -8.80 24.65 1.86
CA LEU A 181 -9.37 24.33 3.18
C LEU A 181 -8.88 22.95 3.64
N GLY A 182 -8.21 22.88 4.78
CA GLY A 182 -7.57 21.66 5.29
C GLY A 182 -8.49 20.42 5.30
N SER A 183 -9.75 20.55 5.73
CA SER A 183 -10.71 19.43 5.76
C SER A 183 -11.13 18.91 4.38
N VAL A 184 -10.84 19.64 3.30
CA VAL A 184 -11.14 19.25 1.92
C VAL A 184 -10.05 18.32 1.36
N LEU A 185 -8.85 18.22 1.96
CA LEU A 185 -7.84 17.24 1.52
C LEU A 185 -8.37 15.80 1.61
N SER A 186 -8.78 15.35 2.80
CA SER A 186 -9.44 14.03 2.94
C SER A 186 -10.83 14.01 2.29
N GLY A 187 -11.58 15.12 2.40
CA GLY A 187 -12.95 15.22 1.90
C GLY A 187 -13.07 15.09 0.38
N ARG A 188 -12.13 15.65 -0.39
CA ARG A 188 -12.11 15.60 -1.86
C ARG A 188 -11.80 14.19 -2.37
N ILE A 189 -10.87 13.46 -1.75
CA ILE A 189 -10.65 12.03 -2.02
C ILE A 189 -11.96 11.24 -1.85
N SER A 190 -12.62 11.39 -0.69
CA SER A 190 -13.89 10.70 -0.40
C SER A 190 -15.00 11.10 -1.37
N TYR A 191 -15.08 12.38 -1.78
CA TYR A 191 -16.05 12.86 -2.76
C TYR A 191 -15.83 12.27 -4.16
N THR A 192 -14.60 12.35 -4.66
CA THR A 192 -14.25 11.99 -6.05
C THR A 192 -14.43 10.51 -6.32
N PHE A 193 -14.01 9.64 -5.38
CA PHE A 193 -14.19 8.20 -5.49
C PHE A 193 -15.54 7.71 -4.89
N GLY A 194 -16.22 8.58 -4.14
CA GLY A 194 -17.53 8.32 -3.53
C GLY A 194 -17.45 7.31 -2.38
N PHE A 195 -16.48 7.48 -1.48
CA PHE A 195 -16.32 6.68 -0.27
C PHE A 195 -17.24 7.18 0.87
N GLU A 196 -17.77 6.25 1.66
CA GLU A 196 -18.71 6.53 2.77
C GLU A 196 -18.15 6.15 4.17
N GLY A 197 -16.85 5.82 4.27
CA GLY A 197 -16.16 5.64 5.55
C GLY A 197 -15.68 6.96 6.17
N PRO A 198 -15.06 6.92 7.37
CA PRO A 198 -14.48 8.10 8.01
C PRO A 198 -13.50 8.86 7.11
N SER A 199 -13.68 10.18 6.99
CA SER A 199 -12.79 11.06 6.23
C SER A 199 -12.29 12.17 7.15
N VAL A 200 -10.99 12.17 7.45
CA VAL A 200 -10.36 13.02 8.46
C VAL A 200 -9.02 13.55 7.94
N THR A 201 -8.82 14.86 8.03
CA THR A 201 -7.50 15.48 7.87
C THR A 201 -6.93 15.81 9.26
N VAL A 202 -5.65 15.55 9.48
CA VAL A 202 -4.98 15.58 10.78
C VAL A 202 -3.72 16.44 10.69
N ASP A 203 -3.59 17.39 11.63
CA ASP A 203 -2.34 18.12 11.87
C ASP A 203 -1.82 17.78 13.28
N THR A 204 -0.69 17.09 13.31
CA THR A 204 0.20 16.96 14.48
C THR A 204 1.65 17.28 14.06
N ALA A 205 1.81 18.22 13.12
CA ALA A 205 3.05 18.58 12.45
C ALA A 205 3.80 17.34 11.89
N CYS A 206 5.07 17.16 12.26
CA CYS A 206 5.94 16.13 11.70
C CYS A 206 5.48 14.68 11.95
N SER A 207 4.51 14.44 12.84
CA SER A 207 3.94 13.11 13.11
C SER A 207 2.60 12.85 12.40
N SER A 208 2.03 13.81 11.67
CA SER A 208 0.68 13.76 11.10
C SER A 208 0.37 12.45 10.36
N SER A 209 1.27 11.97 9.49
CA SER A 209 1.07 10.73 8.72
C SER A 209 1.10 9.44 9.56
N LEU A 210 1.91 9.38 10.63
CA LEU A 210 1.88 8.22 11.55
C LEU A 210 0.66 8.26 12.48
N VAL A 211 0.16 9.44 12.84
CA VAL A 211 -1.12 9.59 13.56
C VAL A 211 -2.28 9.19 12.65
N ALA A 212 -2.28 9.59 11.37
CA ALA A 212 -3.23 9.13 10.36
C ALA A 212 -3.21 7.60 10.19
N LEU A 213 -2.01 6.99 10.08
CA LEU A 213 -1.81 5.54 10.02
C LEU A 213 -2.33 4.83 11.28
N HIS A 214 -2.12 5.40 12.47
CA HIS A 214 -2.67 4.89 13.71
C HIS A 214 -4.21 4.93 13.71
N LEU A 215 -4.82 6.06 13.35
CA LEU A 215 -6.28 6.23 13.31
C LEU A 215 -6.94 5.29 12.28
N ALA A 216 -6.36 5.17 11.08
CA ALA A 216 -6.81 4.21 10.07
C ALA A 216 -6.74 2.76 10.58
N SER A 217 -5.66 2.40 11.28
CA SER A 217 -5.52 1.09 11.92
C SER A 217 -6.59 0.83 12.99
N GLN A 218 -7.02 1.86 13.73
CA GLN A 218 -8.13 1.72 14.69
C GLN A 218 -9.49 1.61 13.98
N ALA A 219 -9.75 2.41 12.95
CA ALA A 219 -11.02 2.36 12.19
C ALA A 219 -11.25 0.99 11.53
N LEU A 220 -10.17 0.39 10.99
CA LEU A 220 -10.18 -0.97 10.45
C LEU A 220 -10.43 -2.02 11.56
N ARG A 221 -9.75 -1.94 12.71
CA ARG A 221 -9.95 -2.87 13.85
C ARG A 221 -11.32 -2.72 14.53
N GLY A 222 -11.88 -1.52 14.52
CA GLY A 222 -13.22 -1.21 15.02
C GLY A 222 -14.35 -1.65 14.07
N GLY A 223 -14.03 -1.95 12.81
CA GLY A 223 -15.03 -2.26 11.79
C GLY A 223 -15.82 -1.03 11.31
N GLU A 224 -15.32 0.18 11.55
CA GLU A 224 -15.87 1.44 11.02
C GLU A 224 -15.58 1.57 9.52
N ALA A 225 -14.42 1.06 9.10
CA ALA A 225 -13.99 0.94 7.73
C ALA A 225 -13.69 -0.53 7.36
N ASP A 226 -13.72 -0.82 6.06
CA ASP A 226 -13.28 -2.11 5.49
C ASP A 226 -11.92 -1.98 4.78
N LEU A 227 -11.67 -0.79 4.20
CA LEU A 227 -10.44 -0.39 3.55
C LEU A 227 -10.09 1.04 4.01
N ALA A 228 -8.83 1.43 4.06
CA ALA A 228 -8.47 2.79 4.45
C ALA A 228 -7.23 3.33 3.74
N LEU A 229 -7.32 4.54 3.20
CA LEU A 229 -6.13 5.33 2.86
C LEU A 229 -5.59 6.01 4.11
N ALA A 230 -4.28 5.91 4.34
CA ALA A 230 -3.58 6.64 5.37
C ALA A 230 -2.25 7.21 4.83
N GLY A 231 -1.93 8.44 5.18
CA GLY A 231 -0.68 9.04 4.70
C GLY A 231 -0.52 10.49 5.12
N GLY A 232 0.28 11.24 4.37
CA GLY A 232 0.38 12.69 4.55
C GLY A 232 1.01 13.40 3.37
N VAL A 233 0.86 14.72 3.35
CA VAL A 233 1.33 15.62 2.31
C VAL A 233 1.91 16.91 2.90
N ALA A 234 2.89 17.48 2.21
CA ALA A 234 3.38 18.83 2.39
C ALA A 234 3.92 19.38 1.06
N VAL A 235 3.48 20.58 0.68
CA VAL A 235 4.03 21.37 -0.42
C VAL A 235 4.16 22.81 0.08
N MET A 236 5.34 23.40 -0.10
CA MET A 236 5.68 24.76 0.31
C MET A 236 5.36 25.71 -0.86
N SER A 237 4.21 26.36 -0.83
CA SER A 237 3.85 27.35 -1.84
C SER A 237 4.68 28.63 -1.68
N SER A 238 5.16 28.91 -0.48
CA SER A 238 5.90 30.09 -0.06
C SER A 238 7.19 29.74 0.69
N PRO A 239 8.19 30.63 0.73
CA PRO A 239 9.42 30.40 1.50
C PRO A 239 9.25 30.62 3.01
N ALA A 240 8.03 30.78 3.53
CA ALA A 240 7.77 31.17 4.92
C ALA A 240 8.42 30.21 5.93
N ALA A 241 8.35 28.90 5.70
CA ALA A 241 8.97 27.89 6.56
C ALA A 241 10.50 28.04 6.66
N PHE A 242 11.17 28.48 5.59
CA PHE A 242 12.61 28.74 5.58
C PHE A 242 12.96 30.01 6.37
N ILE A 243 12.17 31.08 6.22
CA ILE A 243 12.35 32.34 6.96
C ILE A 243 12.14 32.11 8.47
N GLU A 244 11.05 31.45 8.85
CA GLU A 244 10.69 31.21 10.24
C GLU A 244 11.70 30.30 10.96
N PHE A 245 12.21 29.26 10.30
CA PHE A 245 13.17 28.34 10.90
C PHE A 245 14.61 28.85 10.84
N SER A 246 14.97 29.70 9.87
CA SER A 246 16.23 30.45 9.97
C SER A 246 16.22 31.38 11.17
N ARG A 247 15.11 32.07 11.47
CA ARG A 247 15.00 32.89 12.69
C ARG A 247 15.01 32.11 14.00
N GLN A 248 14.66 30.83 13.97
CA GLN A 248 14.80 29.92 15.11
C GLN A 248 16.17 29.22 15.16
N ARG A 249 17.05 29.43 14.16
CA ARG A 249 18.32 28.70 13.98
C ARG A 249 18.13 27.18 13.96
N GLY A 250 17.02 26.73 13.34
CA GLY A 250 16.60 25.33 13.28
C GLY A 250 16.93 24.62 11.97
N LEU A 251 17.39 25.35 10.95
CA LEU A 251 17.81 24.79 9.66
C LEU A 251 19.29 24.44 9.66
N SER A 252 19.68 23.39 8.93
CA SER A 252 21.08 23.20 8.54
C SER A 252 21.49 24.21 7.48
N ALA A 253 22.75 24.65 7.47
CA ALA A 253 23.23 25.67 6.54
C ALA A 253 23.22 25.18 5.07
N ASP A 254 23.53 23.90 4.88
CA ASP A 254 23.55 23.20 3.59
C ASP A 254 22.22 22.52 3.20
N GLY A 255 21.16 22.70 4.01
CA GLY A 255 19.84 22.14 3.77
C GLY A 255 19.74 20.61 3.92
N ARG A 256 20.72 19.94 4.54
CA ARG A 256 20.73 18.47 4.72
C ARG A 256 20.38 18.03 6.14
N CYS A 257 19.77 16.85 6.30
CA CYS A 257 19.55 16.23 7.61
C CYS A 257 20.67 15.24 7.93
N LYS A 258 21.68 15.68 8.68
CA LYS A 258 22.86 14.91 9.10
C LYS A 258 22.54 14.01 10.30
N ALA A 259 21.57 13.11 10.12
CA ALA A 259 20.90 12.41 11.21
C ALA A 259 21.89 11.61 12.07
N PHE A 260 21.98 11.96 13.36
CA PHE A 260 22.88 11.38 14.36
C PHE A 260 24.40 11.52 14.13
N ALA A 261 24.84 12.33 13.16
CA ALA A 261 26.25 12.71 13.00
C ALA A 261 26.69 13.73 14.07
N ASP A 262 27.99 13.89 14.34
CA ASP A 262 28.45 14.99 15.21
C ASP A 262 28.30 16.37 14.54
N ALA A 263 28.41 16.42 13.20
CA ALA A 263 28.19 17.61 12.38
C ALA A 263 26.70 18.03 12.22
N ALA A 264 25.80 17.48 13.04
CA ALA A 264 24.36 17.76 13.02
C ALA A 264 24.04 19.21 13.44
N ASP A 265 23.81 20.09 12.46
CA ASP A 265 23.62 21.54 12.65
C ASP A 265 22.15 22.01 12.59
N GLY A 266 21.24 21.22 12.03
CA GLY A 266 19.83 21.55 11.91
C GLY A 266 19.07 20.65 10.93
N THR A 267 17.83 21.03 10.61
CA THR A 267 16.98 20.26 9.69
C THR A 267 16.96 20.86 8.27
N GLY A 268 17.07 20.01 7.27
CA GLY A 268 16.81 20.37 5.87
C GLY A 268 15.31 20.26 5.58
N TRP A 269 14.65 21.36 5.21
CA TRP A 269 13.23 21.27 4.84
C TRP A 269 13.02 20.60 3.49
N ALA A 270 11.95 19.81 3.40
CA ALA A 270 11.53 19.20 2.14
C ALA A 270 10.02 19.07 2.02
N GLU A 271 9.60 18.81 0.79
CA GLU A 271 8.23 18.54 0.36
C GLU A 271 7.99 17.04 0.20
N GLY A 272 6.73 16.62 0.12
CA GLY A 272 6.43 15.25 -0.24
C GLY A 272 4.97 14.84 -0.06
N VAL A 273 4.65 13.71 -0.66
CA VAL A 273 3.39 12.98 -0.52
C VAL A 273 3.73 11.52 -0.27
N GLY A 274 3.09 10.90 0.71
CA GLY A 274 3.19 9.46 0.95
C GLY A 274 1.85 8.91 1.37
N ILE A 275 1.33 7.93 0.62
CA ILE A 275 0.02 7.31 0.82
C ILE A 275 0.18 5.78 0.90
N LEU A 276 -0.51 5.20 1.88
CA LEU A 276 -0.62 3.76 2.12
C LEU A 276 -2.10 3.37 2.00
N LEU A 277 -2.40 2.31 1.26
CA LEU A 277 -3.71 1.66 1.26
C LEU A 277 -3.66 0.46 2.21
N LEU A 278 -4.64 0.41 3.12
CA LEU A 278 -4.66 -0.46 4.28
C LEU A 278 -5.92 -1.32 4.34
N GLU A 279 -5.76 -2.55 4.82
CA GLU A 279 -6.84 -3.52 5.00
C GLU A 279 -6.56 -4.42 6.22
N ARG A 280 -7.60 -5.05 6.79
CA ARG A 280 -7.39 -6.12 7.78
C ARG A 280 -6.69 -7.31 7.13
N LEU A 281 -5.69 -7.93 7.75
CA LEU A 281 -4.92 -9.02 7.12
C LEU A 281 -5.79 -10.23 6.73
N SER A 282 -6.87 -10.52 7.47
CA SER A 282 -7.82 -11.57 7.08
C SER A 282 -8.73 -11.18 5.90
N ASP A 283 -8.93 -9.89 5.67
CA ASP A 283 -9.70 -9.36 4.56
C ASP A 283 -8.86 -9.33 3.27
N ALA A 284 -7.62 -8.82 3.33
CA ALA A 284 -6.69 -8.85 2.19
C ALA A 284 -6.49 -10.27 1.66
N ARG A 285 -6.29 -11.25 2.56
CA ARG A 285 -6.20 -12.68 2.23
C ARG A 285 -7.49 -13.25 1.64
N ARG A 286 -8.67 -12.85 2.12
CA ARG A 286 -9.96 -13.29 1.55
C ARG A 286 -10.19 -12.70 0.16
N ASN A 287 -9.81 -11.44 -0.03
CA ASN A 287 -10.05 -10.68 -1.26
C ASN A 287 -8.94 -10.93 -2.32
N ASN A 288 -7.88 -11.68 -1.96
CA ASN A 288 -6.68 -11.91 -2.78
C ASN A 288 -5.99 -10.60 -3.20
N HIS A 289 -5.94 -9.64 -2.28
CA HIS A 289 -5.12 -8.43 -2.43
C HIS A 289 -3.67 -8.72 -1.99
N PRO A 290 -2.65 -8.11 -2.64
CA PRO A 290 -1.26 -8.32 -2.25
C PRO A 290 -1.01 -7.78 -0.83
N VAL A 291 -0.11 -8.42 -0.08
CA VAL A 291 0.34 -7.94 1.24
C VAL A 291 1.80 -7.52 1.11
N LEU A 292 2.06 -6.21 1.04
CA LEU A 292 3.41 -5.67 0.87
C LEU A 292 4.20 -5.75 2.18
N ALA A 293 3.53 -5.43 3.28
CA ALA A 293 4.01 -5.55 4.67
C ALA A 293 2.81 -5.49 5.64
N VAL A 294 3.08 -5.59 6.94
CA VAL A 294 2.06 -5.63 7.98
C VAL A 294 2.35 -4.64 9.12
N VAL A 295 1.39 -3.75 9.39
CA VAL A 295 1.39 -2.90 10.59
C VAL A 295 0.99 -3.73 11.80
N ARG A 296 1.98 -4.12 12.62
CA ARG A 296 1.79 -4.99 13.78
C ARG A 296 1.29 -4.27 15.02
N GLY A 297 1.73 -3.04 15.25
CA GLY A 297 1.29 -2.23 16.37
C GLY A 297 1.67 -0.77 16.17
N SER A 298 0.95 0.13 16.85
CA SER A 298 1.23 1.55 16.80
C SER A 298 0.73 2.24 18.06
N ALA A 299 1.40 3.31 18.46
CA ALA A 299 1.00 4.16 19.57
C ALA A 299 1.23 5.63 19.25
N VAL A 300 0.42 6.48 19.88
CA VAL A 300 0.54 7.94 19.86
C VAL A 300 0.54 8.43 21.31
N ASN A 301 1.39 9.39 21.66
CA ASN A 301 1.36 10.08 22.95
C ASN A 301 1.77 11.56 22.81
N SER A 302 1.88 12.26 23.94
CA SER A 302 2.43 13.61 23.98
C SER A 302 3.54 13.76 25.02
N ASP A 303 4.46 14.68 24.74
CA ASP A 303 5.49 15.16 25.64
C ASP A 303 4.94 15.90 26.86
N GLY A 304 3.77 16.55 26.71
CA GLY A 304 3.13 17.32 27.77
C GLY A 304 3.96 18.55 28.16
N ALA A 305 4.26 18.68 29.45
CA ALA A 305 5.09 19.78 29.97
C ALA A 305 6.59 19.42 29.88
N SER A 306 7.17 19.56 28.69
CA SER A 306 8.61 19.48 28.45
C SER A 306 9.31 20.82 28.74
N ASN A 307 10.59 20.96 28.38
CA ASN A 307 11.41 22.16 28.65
C ASN A 307 11.04 23.39 27.79
N GLY A 308 10.08 23.26 26.87
CA GLY A 308 9.59 24.29 25.96
C GLY A 308 8.64 23.67 24.95
N LEU A 309 7.70 24.43 24.38
CA LEU A 309 6.64 23.88 23.51
C LEU A 309 7.16 23.01 22.36
N THR A 310 8.32 23.37 21.82
CA THR A 310 9.00 22.69 20.70
C THR A 310 10.15 21.77 21.13
N ALA A 311 10.42 21.64 22.44
CA ALA A 311 11.53 20.86 22.97
C ALA A 311 11.12 19.39 23.21
N PRO A 312 11.76 18.41 22.54
CA PRO A 312 11.35 17.01 22.60
C PRO A 312 11.64 16.36 23.97
N ASN A 313 10.86 15.34 24.34
CA ASN A 313 11.02 14.63 25.61
C ASN A 313 11.36 13.15 25.44
N GLY A 314 12.65 12.80 25.61
CA GLY A 314 13.14 11.42 25.55
C GLY A 314 12.34 10.41 26.40
N PRO A 315 11.98 10.70 27.67
CA PRO A 315 11.10 9.84 28.46
C PRO A 315 9.73 9.57 27.82
N SER A 316 9.18 10.49 27.03
CA SER A 316 7.91 10.34 26.31
C SER A 316 8.08 9.53 25.02
N GLN A 317 9.19 9.73 24.29
CA GLN A 317 9.58 8.89 23.17
C GLN A 317 9.77 7.42 23.62
N GLN A 318 10.47 7.18 24.73
CA GLN A 318 10.55 5.84 25.33
C GLN A 318 9.17 5.26 25.69
N ARG A 319 8.21 6.09 26.12
CA ARG A 319 6.84 5.63 26.43
C ARG A 319 6.05 5.27 25.16
N VAL A 320 6.20 6.00 24.05
CA VAL A 320 5.50 5.65 22.80
C VAL A 320 6.07 4.38 22.17
N ILE A 321 7.39 4.20 22.19
CA ILE A 321 8.06 2.96 21.76
C ILE A 321 7.53 1.75 22.56
N ARG A 322 7.58 1.83 23.90
CA ARG A 322 7.08 0.74 24.77
C ARG A 322 5.58 0.48 24.60
N ALA A 323 4.78 1.50 24.30
CA ALA A 323 3.35 1.34 24.02
C ALA A 323 3.07 0.68 22.65
N ALA A 324 3.84 1.01 21.61
CA ALA A 324 3.73 0.38 20.30
C ALA A 324 4.14 -1.11 20.35
N LEU A 325 5.22 -1.43 21.07
CA LEU A 325 5.65 -2.80 21.37
C LEU A 325 4.57 -3.60 22.11
N ALA A 326 3.96 -3.00 23.15
CA ALA A 326 2.84 -3.61 23.87
C ALA A 326 1.59 -3.81 22.99
N SER A 327 1.31 -2.88 22.07
CA SER A 327 0.24 -3.02 21.07
C SER A 327 0.51 -4.17 20.08
N ALA A 328 1.77 -4.32 19.63
CA ALA A 328 2.18 -5.38 18.72
C ALA A 328 2.34 -6.77 19.39
N ARG A 329 2.39 -6.81 20.73
CA ARG A 329 2.80 -7.96 21.56
C ARG A 329 4.20 -8.46 21.22
N LEU A 330 5.15 -7.54 21.09
CA LEU A 330 6.57 -7.79 20.80
C LEU A 330 7.46 -7.29 21.94
N SER A 331 8.64 -7.90 22.09
CA SER A 331 9.71 -7.40 22.94
C SER A 331 10.61 -6.41 22.20
N ALA A 332 11.49 -5.72 22.91
CA ALA A 332 12.50 -4.86 22.29
C ALA A 332 13.49 -5.63 21.39
N ALA A 333 13.76 -6.90 21.69
CA ALA A 333 14.67 -7.75 20.92
C ALA A 333 14.03 -8.33 19.64
N ASP A 334 12.70 -8.26 19.52
CA ASP A 334 11.95 -8.68 18.33
C ASP A 334 12.10 -7.73 17.13
N VAL A 335 12.60 -6.51 17.33
CA VAL A 335 12.73 -5.48 16.28
C VAL A 335 14.19 -5.35 15.84
N ASP A 336 14.43 -5.34 14.53
CA ASP A 336 15.75 -5.40 13.91
C ASP A 336 16.37 -4.02 13.71
N ALA A 337 15.55 -3.06 13.27
CA ALA A 337 15.98 -1.71 12.93
C ALA A 337 14.95 -0.64 13.37
N VAL A 338 15.39 0.63 13.41
CA VAL A 338 14.51 1.80 13.52
C VAL A 338 14.80 2.80 12.40
N GLU A 339 13.75 3.13 11.65
CA GLU A 339 13.67 4.32 10.79
C GLU A 339 13.22 5.48 11.69
N ALA A 340 14.18 6.33 12.02
CA ALA A 340 14.08 7.30 13.11
C ALA A 340 13.44 8.63 12.68
N HIS A 341 13.03 9.42 13.68
CA HIS A 341 12.64 10.79 13.40
C HIS A 341 13.85 11.63 12.91
N GLY A 342 15.05 11.41 13.47
CA GLY A 342 16.36 11.63 12.84
C GLY A 342 16.47 12.92 12.00
N THR A 343 16.41 14.05 12.68
CA THR A 343 16.21 15.36 12.05
C THR A 343 17.49 16.09 11.64
N GLY A 344 18.65 15.63 12.10
CA GLY A 344 19.91 16.37 12.01
C GLY A 344 20.03 17.50 13.04
N THR A 345 19.20 17.52 14.10
CA THR A 345 19.17 18.65 15.04
C THR A 345 20.05 18.40 16.29
N PRO A 346 20.88 19.37 16.72
CA PRO A 346 21.80 19.20 17.86
C PRO A 346 21.14 18.76 19.17
N LEU A 347 19.86 19.11 19.38
CA LEU A 347 19.08 18.77 20.57
C LEU A 347 18.21 17.52 20.38
N GLY A 348 17.59 17.35 19.21
CA GLY A 348 16.60 16.30 18.98
C GLY A 348 17.24 14.93 18.79
N ASP A 349 18.29 14.86 17.98
CA ASP A 349 18.93 13.61 17.59
C ASP A 349 19.57 12.87 18.80
N PRO A 350 20.27 13.55 19.74
CA PRO A 350 20.75 12.88 20.96
C PRO A 350 19.63 12.40 21.88
N ILE A 351 18.50 13.13 21.95
CA ILE A 351 17.35 12.75 22.77
C ILE A 351 16.66 11.49 22.21
N GLU A 352 16.51 11.39 20.88
CA GLU A 352 15.97 10.18 20.24
C GLU A 352 16.94 9.00 20.37
N ALA A 353 18.23 9.19 20.08
CA ALA A 353 19.21 8.11 20.21
C ALA A 353 19.26 7.54 21.64
N GLN A 354 19.23 8.40 22.67
CA GLN A 354 19.13 7.97 24.07
C GLN A 354 17.80 7.27 24.39
N ALA A 355 16.68 7.69 23.79
CA ALA A 355 15.39 7.00 23.95
C ALA A 355 15.40 5.59 23.32
N ILE A 356 16.06 5.42 22.17
CA ILE A 356 16.23 4.14 21.46
C ILE A 356 17.21 3.23 22.22
N LEU A 357 18.36 3.75 22.67
CA LEU A 357 19.32 3.03 23.53
C LEU A 357 18.65 2.52 24.80
N ALA A 358 17.83 3.34 25.47
CA ALA A 358 17.09 2.98 26.69
C ALA A 358 15.80 2.15 26.45
N THR A 359 15.51 1.73 25.22
CA THR A 359 14.39 0.85 24.89
C THR A 359 14.83 -0.35 24.07
N TYR A 360 15.16 -0.13 22.80
CA TYR A 360 15.56 -1.16 21.85
C TYR A 360 16.98 -1.68 22.08
N GLY A 361 17.91 -0.82 22.51
CA GLY A 361 19.32 -1.16 22.72
C GLY A 361 19.61 -2.06 23.94
N GLN A 362 18.61 -2.35 24.78
CA GLN A 362 18.78 -3.13 26.00
C GLN A 362 18.57 -4.64 25.77
N ASN A 363 19.35 -5.48 26.45
CA ASN A 363 19.22 -6.95 26.46
C ASN A 363 19.26 -7.62 25.06
N ARG A 364 20.11 -7.13 24.15
CA ARG A 364 20.28 -7.72 22.81
C ARG A 364 21.55 -8.57 22.70
N THR A 365 21.53 -9.55 21.80
CA THR A 365 22.71 -10.33 21.35
C THR A 365 23.32 -9.80 20.05
N ARG A 366 22.60 -8.93 19.34
CA ARG A 366 22.97 -8.25 18.08
C ARG A 366 22.49 -6.80 18.16
N PRO A 367 23.13 -5.82 17.50
CA PRO A 367 22.67 -4.43 17.52
C PRO A 367 21.23 -4.26 17.01
N LEU A 368 20.64 -3.12 17.34
CA LEU A 368 19.55 -2.53 16.55
C LEU A 368 20.20 -1.64 15.49
N TRP A 369 19.79 -1.78 14.23
CA TRP A 369 20.21 -0.85 13.17
C TRP A 369 19.42 0.46 13.25
N LEU A 370 20.10 1.60 13.15
CA LEU A 370 19.48 2.92 13.25
C LEU A 370 19.80 3.77 12.01
N GLY A 371 18.81 4.48 11.49
CA GLY A 371 19.00 5.42 10.38
C GLY A 371 17.79 6.33 10.14
N SER A 372 17.89 7.25 9.17
CA SER A 372 16.73 8.04 8.73
C SER A 372 16.79 8.41 7.25
N LEU A 373 15.64 8.26 6.57
CA LEU A 373 15.38 8.67 5.19
C LEU A 373 15.61 10.17 4.95
N LYS A 374 15.55 11.01 5.99
CA LYS A 374 15.76 12.46 5.86
C LYS A 374 17.17 12.81 5.40
N SER A 375 18.15 11.93 5.65
CA SER A 375 19.49 12.07 5.11
C SER A 375 19.56 11.94 3.58
N ASN A 376 18.56 11.33 2.93
CA ASN A 376 18.46 11.26 1.47
C ASN A 376 17.61 12.40 0.89
N ILE A 377 16.46 12.72 1.50
CA ILE A 377 15.42 13.59 0.89
C ILE A 377 14.99 14.80 1.73
N GLY A 378 15.68 15.08 2.83
CA GLY A 378 15.29 16.11 3.80
C GLY A 378 14.03 15.75 4.60
N HIS A 379 13.58 16.67 5.44
CA HIS A 379 12.38 16.51 6.26
C HIS A 379 11.13 16.87 5.45
N THR A 380 10.46 15.86 4.89
CA THR A 380 9.19 15.97 4.13
C THR A 380 7.95 16.26 5.01
N GLN A 381 8.13 17.09 6.04
CA GLN A 381 7.13 17.59 6.99
C GLN A 381 6.10 16.53 7.43
N ALA A 382 4.81 16.71 7.12
CA ALA A 382 3.74 15.78 7.50
C ALA A 382 3.76 14.44 6.74
N ALA A 383 4.38 14.37 5.55
CA ALA A 383 4.55 13.15 4.78
C ALA A 383 5.69 12.24 5.31
N ALA A 384 6.60 12.78 6.13
CA ALA A 384 7.83 12.11 6.55
C ALA A 384 7.62 10.74 7.21
N GLY A 385 6.55 10.57 7.99
CA GLY A 385 6.18 9.29 8.58
C GLY A 385 5.77 8.25 7.54
N ALA A 386 4.92 8.61 6.58
CA ALA A 386 4.53 7.73 5.49
C ALA A 386 5.71 7.39 4.58
N ALA A 387 6.56 8.36 4.24
CA ALA A 387 7.77 8.12 3.45
C ALA A 387 8.74 7.14 4.15
N GLY A 388 8.93 7.28 5.47
CA GLY A 388 9.70 6.33 6.28
C GLY A 388 9.10 4.91 6.30
N VAL A 389 7.76 4.79 6.34
CA VAL A 389 7.08 3.50 6.18
C VAL A 389 7.29 2.92 4.77
N ILE A 390 7.20 3.72 3.70
CA ILE A 390 7.42 3.23 2.32
C ILE A 390 8.86 2.71 2.16
N LYS A 391 9.89 3.47 2.58
CA LYS A 391 11.28 2.98 2.66
C LYS A 391 11.39 1.67 3.43
N THR A 392 10.68 1.58 4.57
CA THR A 392 10.68 0.38 5.42
C THR A 392 10.06 -0.84 4.72
N VAL A 393 8.96 -0.68 3.98
CA VAL A 393 8.36 -1.77 3.20
C VAL A 393 9.32 -2.27 2.13
N LEU A 394 9.95 -1.35 1.39
CA LEU A 394 10.93 -1.69 0.35
C LEU A 394 12.16 -2.40 0.93
N ALA A 395 12.69 -1.92 2.06
CA ALA A 395 13.80 -2.57 2.78
C ALA A 395 13.47 -4.01 3.24
N LEU A 396 12.22 -4.25 3.67
CA LEU A 396 11.74 -5.59 4.03
C LEU A 396 11.59 -6.52 2.82
N GLN A 397 11.16 -5.98 1.67
CA GLN A 397 10.97 -6.72 0.42
C GLN A 397 12.30 -7.06 -0.27
N HIS A 398 13.23 -6.11 -0.36
CA HIS A 398 14.54 -6.30 -0.97
C HIS A 398 15.58 -6.96 -0.05
N GLY A 399 15.26 -7.14 1.25
CA GLY A 399 16.17 -7.76 2.21
C GLY A 399 17.46 -6.94 2.45
N LEU A 400 17.38 -5.61 2.35
CA LEU A 400 18.51 -4.69 2.47
C LEU A 400 18.12 -3.49 3.33
N LEU A 401 19.00 -3.06 4.22
CA LEU A 401 18.91 -1.82 4.99
C LEU A 401 19.80 -0.75 4.32
N PRO A 402 19.23 0.29 3.67
CA PRO A 402 20.02 1.36 3.06
C PRO A 402 20.78 2.21 4.07
N ARG A 403 21.92 2.78 3.65
CA ARG A 403 22.71 3.69 4.48
C ARG A 403 21.96 4.99 4.80
N THR A 404 22.34 5.62 5.92
CA THR A 404 22.06 7.02 6.25
C THR A 404 23.24 7.87 5.77
N LEU A 405 22.95 9.00 5.12
CA LEU A 405 23.98 9.89 4.57
C LEU A 405 24.51 10.89 5.62
N HIS A 406 25.67 11.48 5.30
CA HIS A 406 26.31 12.57 6.05
C HIS A 406 26.68 12.23 7.51
N VAL A 407 27.00 10.96 7.79
CA VAL A 407 27.55 10.51 9.07
C VAL A 407 29.03 10.18 8.90
N ASP A 408 29.88 11.21 8.96
CA ASP A 408 31.35 11.04 8.95
C ASP A 408 31.82 10.42 10.29
N GLU A 409 31.27 10.90 11.41
CA GLU A 409 31.35 10.23 12.72
C GLU A 409 30.01 10.34 13.49
N PRO A 410 29.64 9.31 14.29
CA PRO A 410 28.46 9.36 15.16
C PRO A 410 28.58 10.42 16.25
N SER A 411 27.47 11.12 16.58
CA SER A 411 27.50 12.23 17.53
C SER A 411 28.08 11.87 18.90
N THR A 412 29.05 12.67 19.34
CA THR A 412 29.70 12.66 20.66
C THR A 412 28.74 13.00 21.80
N GLN A 413 27.62 13.64 21.50
CA GLN A 413 26.55 13.96 22.46
C GLN A 413 25.71 12.73 22.85
N VAL A 414 25.97 11.57 22.22
CA VAL A 414 25.32 10.29 22.51
C VAL A 414 26.34 9.31 23.08
N ASN A 415 26.07 8.78 24.28
CA ASN A 415 26.86 7.68 24.81
C ASN A 415 26.37 6.34 24.21
N TRP A 416 26.81 6.06 22.99
CA TRP A 416 26.48 4.84 22.24
C TRP A 416 26.80 3.54 23.01
N SER A 417 27.79 3.54 23.92
CA SER A 417 28.15 2.36 24.72
C SER A 417 27.09 1.92 25.76
N THR A 418 26.00 2.66 25.92
CA THR A 418 24.91 2.36 26.88
C THR A 418 23.89 1.32 26.40
N GLY A 419 23.98 0.87 25.15
CA GLY A 419 23.12 -0.17 24.59
C GLY A 419 23.58 -0.61 23.20
N ALA A 420 23.14 -1.78 22.75
CA ALA A 420 23.50 -2.31 21.44
C ALA A 420 22.65 -1.66 20.33
N VAL A 421 23.09 -0.49 19.84
CA VAL A 421 22.51 0.24 18.71
C VAL A 421 23.66 0.71 17.81
N GLU A 422 23.56 0.46 16.50
CA GLU A 422 24.58 0.84 15.51
C GLU A 422 23.93 1.65 14.38
N LEU A 423 24.57 2.75 13.96
CA LEU A 423 24.13 3.55 12.83
C LEU A 423 24.42 2.84 11.50
N LEU A 424 23.49 2.92 10.56
CA LEU A 424 23.65 2.44 9.18
C LEU A 424 24.52 3.42 8.36
N THR A 425 25.81 3.52 8.67
CA THR A 425 26.77 4.32 7.88
C THR A 425 27.03 3.71 6.50
N GLU A 426 26.87 2.39 6.38
CA GLU A 426 26.90 1.63 5.13
C GLU A 426 25.59 0.85 4.93
N ALA A 427 25.33 0.44 3.69
CA ALA A 427 24.17 -0.41 3.38
C ALA A 427 24.45 -1.85 3.83
N ARG A 428 23.49 -2.49 4.50
CA ARG A 428 23.67 -3.82 5.13
C ARG A 428 22.55 -4.77 4.75
N ALA A 429 22.89 -6.04 4.47
CA ALA A 429 21.90 -7.09 4.26
C ALA A 429 21.00 -7.22 5.50
N PHE A 430 19.68 -7.28 5.28
CA PHE A 430 18.70 -7.38 6.35
C PHE A 430 18.73 -8.82 6.90
N PRO A 431 19.19 -9.05 8.15
CA PRO A 431 19.52 -10.39 8.63
C PRO A 431 18.31 -11.34 8.62
N GLU A 432 18.58 -12.60 8.28
CA GLU A 432 17.60 -13.69 8.35
C GLU A 432 17.81 -14.47 9.65
N THR A 433 16.77 -14.55 10.47
CA THR A 433 16.86 -15.05 11.86
C THR A 433 15.86 -16.18 12.15
N GLY A 434 15.13 -16.64 11.13
CA GLY A 434 13.96 -17.51 11.29
C GLY A 434 12.70 -16.82 11.83
N ALA A 435 12.82 -15.57 12.33
CA ALA A 435 11.69 -14.71 12.68
C ALA A 435 11.40 -13.69 11.55
N PRO A 436 10.14 -13.23 11.39
CA PRO A 436 9.80 -12.17 10.45
C PRO A 436 10.58 -10.88 10.72
N ARG A 437 11.18 -10.29 9.68
CA ARG A 437 11.90 -9.02 9.76
C ARG A 437 10.96 -7.89 10.21
N ARG A 438 11.43 -7.01 11.11
CA ARG A 438 10.63 -5.94 11.75
C ARG A 438 11.41 -4.64 11.92
N VAL A 439 10.73 -3.52 11.69
CA VAL A 439 11.28 -2.18 11.81
C VAL A 439 10.32 -1.29 12.60
N GLY A 440 10.85 -0.52 13.55
CA GLY A 440 10.13 0.57 14.19
C GLY A 440 10.26 1.87 13.39
N VAL A 441 9.17 2.61 13.18
CA VAL A 441 9.16 3.90 12.48
C VAL A 441 8.72 4.99 13.45
N SER A 442 9.56 6.00 13.66
CA SER A 442 9.34 7.12 14.59
C SER A 442 8.97 8.42 13.86
N ALA A 443 8.03 9.18 14.41
CA ALA A 443 7.83 10.58 14.05
C ALA A 443 7.37 11.41 15.25
N PHE A 444 8.07 12.51 15.53
CA PHE A 444 7.81 13.36 16.69
C PHE A 444 7.43 14.77 16.18
N GLY A 445 6.18 15.17 16.41
CA GLY A 445 5.67 16.47 15.97
C GLY A 445 6.22 17.59 16.85
N VAL A 446 6.57 18.73 16.24
CA VAL A 446 7.08 19.94 16.94
C VAL A 446 6.08 20.54 17.95
N SER A 447 4.82 20.10 17.93
CA SER A 447 3.80 20.36 18.96
C SER A 447 3.86 19.41 20.17
N GLY A 448 4.92 18.60 20.29
CA GLY A 448 5.09 17.59 21.33
C GLY A 448 4.14 16.39 21.20
N THR A 449 3.77 16.00 19.97
CA THR A 449 2.92 14.81 19.69
C THR A 449 3.73 13.72 19.00
N ASN A 450 3.97 12.62 19.70
CA ASN A 450 4.81 11.51 19.24
C ASN A 450 3.97 10.37 18.68
N ALA A 451 4.43 9.77 17.58
CA ALA A 451 3.91 8.52 17.06
C ALA A 451 5.06 7.52 16.83
N HIS A 452 4.81 6.24 17.12
CA HIS A 452 5.71 5.15 16.75
C HIS A 452 4.90 3.95 16.26
N VAL A 453 5.36 3.33 15.17
CA VAL A 453 4.67 2.26 14.44
C VAL A 453 5.65 1.12 14.21
N ILE A 454 5.20 -0.13 14.36
CA ILE A 454 6.01 -1.32 14.06
C ILE A 454 5.47 -1.96 12.78
N ILE A 455 6.34 -2.02 11.77
CA ILE A 455 6.12 -2.70 10.50
C ILE A 455 6.82 -4.06 10.56
N GLU A 456 6.13 -5.11 10.11
CA GLU A 456 6.63 -6.48 9.97
C GLU A 456 6.57 -6.90 8.50
N GLN A 457 7.52 -7.74 8.10
CA GLN A 457 7.55 -8.43 6.81
C GLN A 457 6.20 -9.09 6.50
N ALA A 458 5.81 -9.10 5.23
CA ALA A 458 4.65 -9.86 4.80
C ALA A 458 4.78 -11.35 5.22
N PRO A 459 3.70 -12.01 5.69
CA PRO A 459 3.71 -13.46 5.87
C PRO A 459 4.02 -14.14 4.55
N ALA A 460 4.80 -15.23 4.57
CA ALA A 460 5.01 -16.04 3.37
C ALA A 460 3.67 -16.54 2.82
N ASP A 461 3.54 -16.56 1.49
CA ASP A 461 2.37 -17.12 0.82
C ASP A 461 2.43 -18.65 0.85
N ASP A 462 1.49 -19.25 1.59
CA ASP A 462 1.32 -20.71 1.72
C ASP A 462 1.17 -21.42 0.35
N GLY A 463 0.82 -20.68 -0.72
CA GLY A 463 0.71 -21.18 -2.09
C GLY A 463 2.04 -21.34 -2.84
N ALA A 464 3.14 -20.71 -2.41
CA ALA A 464 4.43 -20.81 -3.10
C ALA A 464 5.17 -22.12 -2.76
N ALA A 465 5.08 -22.58 -1.51
CA ALA A 465 5.71 -23.82 -1.05
C ALA A 465 5.08 -25.08 -1.66
N ALA A 466 3.79 -25.02 -2.04
CA ALA A 466 3.06 -26.14 -2.63
C ALA A 466 3.47 -26.49 -4.08
N GLY A 467 4.40 -25.72 -4.69
CA GLY A 467 4.89 -25.96 -6.05
C GLY A 467 6.13 -26.85 -6.17
N ASN A 468 6.88 -27.07 -5.07
CA ASN A 468 8.14 -27.84 -5.06
C ASN A 468 8.23 -28.71 -3.79
N ALA A 469 7.37 -29.73 -3.68
CA ALA A 469 7.32 -30.63 -2.53
C ALA A 469 6.92 -32.08 -2.90
N ASP A 470 7.33 -32.57 -4.07
CA ASP A 470 7.29 -34.02 -4.35
C ASP A 470 8.46 -34.71 -3.61
N GLY A 471 8.15 -35.66 -2.72
CA GLY A 471 9.15 -36.63 -2.24
C GLY A 471 9.77 -36.43 -0.85
N GLN A 472 8.99 -36.06 0.18
CA GLN A 472 9.37 -36.33 1.57
C GLN A 472 8.26 -37.12 2.28
N ASP A 473 8.58 -38.34 2.71
CA ASP A 473 7.68 -39.26 3.41
C ASP A 473 7.68 -38.96 4.91
N ASP A 474 6.52 -38.69 5.50
CA ASP A 474 6.37 -38.43 6.94
C ASP A 474 5.11 -39.13 7.48
N THR A 475 5.30 -40.16 8.30
CA THR A 475 4.27 -41.13 8.68
C THR A 475 3.59 -40.78 10.01
N PRO A 476 2.27 -40.53 10.06
CA PRO A 476 1.57 -40.32 11.32
C PRO A 476 1.49 -41.61 12.15
N ASN A 477 2.02 -41.58 13.37
CA ASN A 477 1.96 -42.70 14.32
C ASN A 477 0.51 -42.94 14.81
N PRO A 478 -0.09 -44.13 14.62
CA PRO A 478 -1.50 -44.38 14.96
C PRO A 478 -1.67 -45.17 16.27
N ASP A 479 -2.42 -44.62 17.23
CA ASP A 479 -2.92 -45.37 18.39
C ASP A 479 -4.38 -45.02 18.69
N ASP A 480 -5.30 -45.69 17.98
CA ASP A 480 -6.51 -46.29 18.56
C ASP A 480 -7.18 -47.23 17.53
N THR A 481 -7.61 -48.44 17.91
CA THR A 481 -8.01 -49.49 16.95
C THR A 481 -9.45 -50.01 17.12
N VAL A 482 -10.27 -49.89 16.07
CA VAL A 482 -11.36 -50.84 15.78
C VAL A 482 -11.50 -51.07 14.27
N ARG A 483 -11.36 -52.34 13.84
CA ARG A 483 -11.86 -52.88 12.55
C ARG A 483 -12.84 -54.03 12.86
N PRO A 484 -13.72 -54.42 11.92
CA PRO A 484 -13.35 -55.54 11.02
C PRO A 484 -13.84 -55.33 9.57
N SER A 485 -12.99 -55.53 8.56
CA SER A 485 -12.87 -56.76 7.73
C SER A 485 -12.39 -56.32 6.33
N ARG A 486 -12.17 -57.11 5.25
CA ARG A 486 -11.61 -58.45 4.89
C ARG A 486 -11.47 -58.33 3.34
N LEU A 487 -10.54 -58.90 2.56
CA LEU A 487 -9.35 -59.78 2.65
C LEU A 487 -8.59 -59.58 1.30
N ALA A 488 -7.32 -59.94 1.05
CA ALA A 488 -6.27 -60.65 1.78
C ALA A 488 -4.86 -60.13 1.34
N GLN A 489 -3.80 -60.88 1.65
CA GLN A 489 -2.47 -60.88 0.99
C GLN A 489 -2.40 -62.15 0.07
N PRO A 490 -1.36 -62.47 -0.74
CA PRO A 490 0.09 -62.60 -0.42
C PRO A 490 1.01 -61.94 -1.49
N GLU A 491 2.35 -62.00 -1.53
CA GLU A 491 3.47 -62.18 -0.55
C GLU A 491 4.76 -61.61 -1.21
N ASN A 492 5.90 -61.60 -0.50
CA ASN A 492 7.17 -61.03 -1.00
C ASN A 492 8.39 -61.90 -0.66
N ALA A 493 9.13 -62.35 -1.69
CA ALA A 493 10.49 -62.91 -1.63
C ALA A 493 11.12 -62.86 -3.04
N GLY A 494 12.44 -62.67 -3.23
CA GLY A 494 13.52 -62.50 -2.25
C GLY A 494 14.77 -61.83 -2.87
N ARG A 495 15.84 -61.69 -2.08
CA ARG A 495 17.10 -60.99 -2.42
C ARG A 495 18.06 -61.84 -3.28
N GLN A 496 18.97 -61.21 -4.03
CA GLN A 496 20.42 -61.11 -3.68
C GLN A 496 21.25 -60.28 -4.71
N ASP A 497 22.16 -59.46 -4.18
CA ASP A 497 23.63 -59.37 -4.41
C ASP A 497 24.24 -59.76 -5.78
N THR A 498 25.31 -59.15 -6.33
CA THR A 498 26.07 -57.89 -6.08
C THR A 498 26.90 -57.53 -7.35
N ASP A 499 27.70 -56.44 -7.27
CA ASP A 499 28.96 -56.19 -7.99
C ASP A 499 28.98 -55.60 -9.43
N LEU A 500 29.36 -54.31 -9.45
CA LEU A 500 30.51 -53.73 -10.19
C LEU A 500 30.80 -54.18 -11.64
N GLN A 501 30.77 -53.23 -12.58
CA GLN A 501 32.03 -52.60 -13.03
C GLN A 501 31.83 -51.28 -13.81
N ASP A 502 32.89 -50.48 -13.86
CA ASP A 502 33.02 -49.21 -14.57
C ASP A 502 33.45 -49.43 -16.03
N THR A 503 32.95 -48.59 -16.95
CA THR A 503 33.75 -48.09 -18.08
C THR A 503 33.11 -46.82 -18.63
N GLY A 504 33.83 -45.70 -18.55
CA GLY A 504 33.39 -44.42 -19.12
C GLY A 504 33.41 -44.40 -20.66
N GLY A 505 32.50 -43.61 -21.25
CA GLY A 505 32.46 -43.34 -22.68
C GLY A 505 31.88 -41.95 -22.96
N GLN A 506 32.73 -41.03 -23.43
CA GLN A 506 32.28 -39.74 -23.95
C GLN A 506 31.64 -39.95 -25.32
N GLY A 507 30.50 -39.31 -25.57
CA GLY A 507 29.82 -39.33 -26.86
C GLY A 507 28.83 -38.18 -26.94
N ASP A 508 29.05 -37.29 -27.90
CA ASP A 508 28.25 -36.08 -28.06
C ASP A 508 26.81 -36.41 -28.49
N ALA A 509 25.84 -35.93 -27.70
CA ALA A 509 24.42 -36.09 -27.98
C ALA A 509 23.82 -34.71 -28.32
N GLU A 510 23.74 -34.39 -29.62
CA GLU A 510 22.95 -33.27 -30.09
C GLU A 510 21.50 -33.44 -29.61
N GLY A 511 21.03 -32.50 -28.79
CA GLY A 511 19.69 -32.53 -28.20
C GLY A 511 18.62 -32.29 -29.26
N GLN A 512 18.27 -33.33 -30.03
CA GLN A 512 17.18 -33.29 -31.01
C GLN A 512 15.87 -32.92 -30.30
N GLN A 513 15.45 -31.68 -30.52
CA GLN A 513 14.22 -31.14 -29.97
C GLN A 513 13.04 -31.93 -30.55
N ASN A 514 12.41 -32.73 -29.71
CA ASN A 514 11.32 -33.62 -30.10
C ASN A 514 10.02 -32.81 -30.25
N GLU A 515 9.94 -32.04 -31.34
CA GLU A 515 8.77 -31.23 -31.69
C GLU A 515 7.58 -32.14 -32.04
N GLY A 516 6.85 -32.55 -31.00
CA GLY A 516 5.44 -32.95 -31.17
C GLY A 516 4.66 -31.80 -31.83
N PRO A 517 3.71 -32.09 -32.74
CA PRO A 517 3.09 -31.10 -33.60
C PRO A 517 2.52 -29.92 -32.81
N GLY A 518 3.05 -28.73 -33.08
CA GLY A 518 2.87 -27.54 -32.25
C GLY A 518 1.40 -27.23 -31.94
N ARG A 519 1.10 -27.08 -30.64
CA ARG A 519 -0.07 -26.32 -30.23
C ARG A 519 0.20 -24.85 -30.55
N GLU A 520 -0.43 -24.34 -31.61
CA GLU A 520 -0.55 -22.90 -31.81
C GLU A 520 -1.06 -22.26 -30.50
N ALA A 521 -0.27 -21.38 -29.92
CA ALA A 521 -0.68 -20.65 -28.73
C ALA A 521 -1.85 -19.74 -29.10
N LEU A 522 -2.97 -19.84 -28.38
CA LEU A 522 -4.07 -18.90 -28.57
C LEU A 522 -3.60 -17.50 -28.15
N PRO A 523 -3.81 -16.46 -28.98
CA PRO A 523 -3.34 -15.11 -28.65
C PRO A 523 -4.02 -14.61 -27.37
N VAL A 524 -3.20 -14.09 -26.46
CA VAL A 524 -3.65 -13.42 -25.25
C VAL A 524 -4.19 -12.03 -25.63
N LEU A 525 -5.36 -11.69 -25.10
CA LEU A 525 -5.95 -10.36 -25.23
C LEU A 525 -5.39 -9.47 -24.14
N VAL A 526 -4.58 -8.47 -24.51
CA VAL A 526 -3.96 -7.52 -23.57
C VAL A 526 -4.70 -6.18 -23.66
N PRO A 527 -5.58 -5.83 -22.69
CA PRO A 527 -6.38 -4.62 -22.75
C PRO A 527 -5.63 -3.39 -22.23
N LEU A 528 -5.87 -2.23 -22.85
CA LEU A 528 -5.52 -0.91 -22.33
C LEU A 528 -6.71 0.04 -22.46
N SER A 529 -6.83 1.01 -21.56
CA SER A 529 -7.81 2.09 -21.70
C SER A 529 -7.38 3.38 -21.03
N ALA A 530 -7.83 4.52 -21.56
CA ALA A 530 -7.60 5.85 -21.00
C ALA A 530 -8.76 6.81 -21.29
N ARG A 531 -8.72 8.01 -20.70
CA ARG A 531 -9.75 9.04 -20.89
C ARG A 531 -9.65 9.79 -22.22
N SER A 532 -8.43 10.00 -22.72
CA SER A 532 -8.15 10.64 -24.01
C SER A 532 -7.45 9.67 -24.96
N PRO A 533 -7.41 9.95 -26.28
CA PRO A 533 -6.58 9.19 -27.22
C PRO A 533 -5.08 9.29 -26.91
N GLU A 534 -4.65 10.38 -26.29
CA GLU A 534 -3.25 10.69 -25.98
C GLU A 534 -2.76 9.86 -24.80
N ALA A 535 -3.47 9.92 -23.67
CA ALA A 535 -3.21 9.10 -22.49
C ALA A 535 -3.27 7.59 -22.79
N LEU A 536 -3.97 7.16 -23.85
CA LEU A 536 -3.94 5.75 -24.30
C LEU A 536 -2.59 5.39 -24.97
N ARG A 537 -1.96 6.32 -25.69
CA ARG A 537 -0.59 6.16 -26.21
C ARG A 537 0.44 6.24 -25.08
N ASP A 538 0.21 7.09 -24.08
CA ASP A 538 1.12 7.21 -22.94
C ASP A 538 1.10 5.97 -22.05
N GLN A 539 -0.10 5.39 -21.83
CA GLN A 539 -0.25 4.06 -21.21
C GLN A 539 0.43 2.96 -22.03
N ALA A 540 0.34 3.00 -23.37
CA ALA A 540 1.03 2.04 -24.24
C ALA A 540 2.56 2.17 -24.13
N ARG A 541 3.08 3.41 -24.17
CA ARG A 541 4.51 3.73 -24.02
C ARG A 541 5.04 3.31 -22.64
N GLY A 542 4.29 3.61 -21.58
CA GLY A 542 4.63 3.24 -20.20
C GLY A 542 4.68 1.72 -20.00
N LEU A 543 3.68 1.00 -20.51
CA LEU A 543 3.70 -0.46 -20.48
C LEU A 543 4.85 -1.04 -21.31
N ALA A 544 5.10 -0.51 -22.50
CA ALA A 544 6.21 -0.97 -23.35
C ALA A 544 7.59 -0.64 -22.77
N ALA A 545 7.73 0.46 -22.01
CA ALA A 545 8.95 0.75 -21.25
C ALA A 545 9.12 -0.23 -20.08
N HIS A 546 8.06 -0.49 -19.30
CA HIS A 546 8.09 -1.44 -18.19
C HIS A 546 8.43 -2.86 -18.67
N LEU A 547 7.81 -3.36 -19.73
CA LEU A 547 8.06 -4.71 -20.28
C LEU A 547 9.49 -4.93 -20.81
N ARG A 548 10.25 -3.85 -21.06
CA ARG A 548 11.66 -3.91 -21.47
C ARG A 548 12.62 -4.00 -20.28
N THR A 549 12.16 -3.74 -19.05
CA THR A 549 12.96 -3.97 -17.84
C THR A 549 12.82 -5.40 -17.35
N ASP A 550 13.84 -5.95 -16.70
CA ASP A 550 13.78 -7.31 -16.16
C ASP A 550 12.70 -7.48 -15.08
N ALA A 551 12.46 -6.43 -14.29
CA ALA A 551 11.37 -6.39 -13.30
C ALA A 551 9.96 -6.40 -13.93
N GLY A 552 9.82 -5.97 -15.18
CA GLY A 552 8.54 -5.99 -15.91
C GLY A 552 8.27 -7.27 -16.70
N ARG A 553 9.21 -8.23 -16.75
CA ARG A 553 9.04 -9.50 -17.49
C ARG A 553 8.05 -10.44 -16.79
N ALA A 554 6.76 -10.26 -17.07
CA ALA A 554 5.68 -11.12 -16.58
C ALA A 554 5.13 -12.06 -17.68
N PRO A 555 4.68 -13.29 -17.35
CA PRO A 555 3.97 -14.14 -18.30
C PRO A 555 2.70 -13.45 -18.83
N LEU A 556 2.49 -13.42 -20.16
CA LEU A 556 1.35 -12.74 -20.80
C LEU A 556 -0.02 -13.00 -20.14
N PRO A 557 -0.40 -14.23 -19.74
CA PRO A 557 -1.70 -14.48 -19.12
C PRO A 557 -1.86 -13.92 -17.70
N ALA A 558 -0.76 -13.60 -17.02
CA ALA A 558 -0.76 -12.89 -15.74
C ALA A 558 -0.86 -11.37 -15.96
N LEU A 559 -0.04 -10.82 -16.87
CA LEU A 559 -0.09 -9.42 -17.28
C LEU A 559 -1.48 -9.00 -17.78
N ALA A 560 -2.05 -9.76 -18.72
CA ALA A 560 -3.38 -9.51 -19.26
C ALA A 560 -4.48 -9.57 -18.19
N ARG A 561 -4.30 -10.40 -17.15
CA ARG A 561 -5.22 -10.48 -16.01
C ARG A 561 -5.12 -9.26 -15.11
N ALA A 562 -3.91 -8.78 -14.81
CA ALA A 562 -3.68 -7.58 -14.02
C ALA A 562 -4.21 -6.32 -14.73
N LEU A 563 -4.00 -6.20 -16.05
CA LEU A 563 -4.57 -5.12 -16.86
C LEU A 563 -6.10 -5.22 -16.97
N ALA A 564 -6.68 -6.42 -16.88
CA ALA A 564 -8.12 -6.62 -16.84
C ALA A 564 -8.79 -6.27 -15.48
N THR A 565 -8.04 -5.96 -14.41
CA THR A 565 -8.59 -5.38 -13.16
C THR A 565 -8.44 -3.85 -13.08
N ARG A 566 -7.88 -3.21 -14.10
CA ARG A 566 -7.80 -1.74 -14.20
C ARG A 566 -9.15 -1.12 -14.57
N THR A 567 -9.32 0.15 -14.21
CA THR A 567 -10.52 0.94 -14.56
C THR A 567 -10.70 1.03 -16.08
N VAL A 568 -11.90 0.72 -16.58
CA VAL A 568 -12.15 0.57 -18.03
C VAL A 568 -12.72 1.85 -18.67
N PHE A 569 -11.84 2.79 -19.00
CA PHE A 569 -12.13 4.11 -19.56
C PHE A 569 -12.71 4.12 -20.99
N PRO A 570 -13.14 5.28 -21.56
CA PRO A 570 -13.79 5.34 -22.86
C PRO A 570 -12.90 5.03 -24.07
N HIS A 571 -11.63 5.46 -24.10
CA HIS A 571 -10.71 5.14 -25.19
C HIS A 571 -9.99 3.84 -24.87
N ARG A 572 -10.00 2.87 -25.80
CA ARG A 572 -9.58 1.49 -25.54
C ARG A 572 -8.71 0.95 -26.66
N ALA A 573 -7.75 0.12 -26.30
CA ALA A 573 -7.03 -0.76 -27.20
C ALA A 573 -7.03 -2.19 -26.66
N VAL A 574 -6.95 -3.18 -27.54
CA VAL A 574 -6.66 -4.57 -27.20
C VAL A 574 -5.60 -5.09 -28.15
N THR A 575 -4.45 -5.47 -27.62
CA THR A 575 -3.39 -6.12 -28.40
C THR A 575 -3.58 -7.64 -28.35
N LEU A 576 -3.51 -8.28 -29.51
CA LEU A 576 -3.48 -9.73 -29.69
C LEU A 576 -2.01 -10.19 -29.68
N ALA A 577 -1.56 -10.82 -28.59
CA ALA A 577 -0.16 -11.20 -28.42
C ALA A 577 0.01 -12.70 -28.17
N THR A 578 0.92 -13.35 -28.89
CA THR A 578 1.36 -14.74 -28.64
C THR A 578 2.68 -14.80 -27.88
N SER A 579 3.51 -13.76 -28.01
CA SER A 579 4.80 -13.55 -27.34
C SER A 579 4.89 -12.13 -26.75
N THR A 580 5.88 -11.88 -25.89
CA THR A 580 6.11 -10.54 -25.31
C THR A 580 6.56 -9.56 -26.40
N GLU A 581 7.24 -10.09 -27.41
CA GLU A 581 7.72 -9.42 -28.61
C GLU A 581 6.54 -8.94 -29.49
N ASP A 582 5.52 -9.78 -29.70
CA ASP A 582 4.26 -9.38 -30.36
C ASP A 582 3.56 -8.24 -29.61
N LEU A 583 3.55 -8.32 -28.28
CA LEU A 583 2.94 -7.30 -27.43
C LEU A 583 3.69 -5.96 -27.56
N LEU A 584 5.03 -5.97 -27.43
CA LEU A 584 5.87 -4.78 -27.58
C LEU A 584 5.65 -4.12 -28.94
N ALA A 585 5.69 -4.89 -30.03
CA ALA A 585 5.45 -4.37 -31.38
C ALA A 585 4.05 -3.74 -31.53
N GLY A 586 3.01 -4.34 -30.92
CA GLY A 586 1.67 -3.76 -30.89
C GLY A 586 1.55 -2.48 -30.03
N LEU A 587 2.28 -2.40 -28.91
CA LEU A 587 2.30 -1.21 -28.06
C LEU A 587 3.07 -0.04 -28.68
N ASP A 588 4.18 -0.32 -29.39
CA ASP A 588 4.91 0.70 -30.15
C ASP A 588 4.03 1.26 -31.29
N GLN A 589 3.38 0.38 -32.07
CA GLN A 589 2.43 0.78 -33.11
C GLN A 589 1.27 1.62 -32.57
N LEU A 590 0.75 1.28 -31.38
CA LEU A 590 -0.28 2.06 -30.69
C LEU A 590 0.25 3.43 -30.22
N THR A 591 1.51 3.49 -29.78
CA THR A 591 2.20 4.73 -29.35
C THR A 591 2.41 5.69 -30.52
N GLU A 592 2.76 5.17 -31.70
CA GLU A 592 2.88 5.93 -32.96
C GLU A 592 1.51 6.31 -33.57
N GLY A 593 0.43 5.63 -33.17
CA GLY A 593 -0.90 5.80 -33.74
C GLY A 593 -1.13 5.06 -35.07
N HIS A 594 -0.25 4.12 -35.43
CA HIS A 594 -0.38 3.28 -36.60
C HIS A 594 -1.53 2.27 -36.47
N ARG A 595 -2.13 1.88 -37.60
CA ARG A 595 -3.17 0.84 -37.65
C ARG A 595 -2.54 -0.52 -37.92
N SER A 596 -2.87 -1.50 -37.08
CA SER A 596 -2.32 -2.86 -37.16
C SER A 596 -3.43 -3.90 -36.97
N PRO A 597 -3.39 -5.05 -37.68
CA PRO A 597 -4.35 -6.13 -37.45
C PRO A 597 -4.22 -6.79 -36.07
N SER A 598 -3.08 -6.65 -35.38
CA SER A 598 -2.89 -7.15 -34.01
C SER A 598 -3.41 -6.19 -32.93
N VAL A 599 -3.75 -4.94 -33.26
CA VAL A 599 -4.14 -3.90 -32.28
C VAL A 599 -5.53 -3.35 -32.58
N ILE A 600 -6.51 -3.74 -31.79
CA ILE A 600 -7.91 -3.33 -31.95
C ILE A 600 -8.19 -2.09 -31.10
N THR A 601 -8.16 -0.91 -31.71
CA THR A 601 -8.49 0.37 -31.06
C THR A 601 -9.97 0.73 -31.22
N GLY A 602 -10.59 1.34 -30.19
CA GLY A 602 -11.96 1.87 -30.30
C GLY A 602 -12.34 2.82 -29.17
N GLN A 603 -13.50 3.47 -29.30
CA GLN A 603 -14.12 4.27 -28.24
C GLN A 603 -15.41 3.59 -27.76
N ALA A 604 -15.66 3.61 -26.45
CA ALA A 604 -16.80 2.95 -25.82
C ALA A 604 -18.14 3.59 -26.24
N GLY A 605 -18.89 2.91 -27.10
CA GLY A 605 -20.22 3.34 -27.53
C GLY A 605 -21.33 2.95 -26.54
N ALA A 606 -22.30 3.84 -26.32
CA ALA A 606 -23.51 3.53 -25.57
C ALA A 606 -24.50 2.74 -26.42
N GLY A 607 -24.82 1.50 -26.02
CA GLY A 607 -25.74 0.63 -26.76
C GLY A 607 -26.22 -0.58 -25.95
N LYS A 608 -27.17 -1.34 -26.51
CA LYS A 608 -27.55 -2.66 -26.01
C LYS A 608 -26.89 -3.74 -26.88
N LEU A 609 -26.37 -4.79 -26.26
CA LEU A 609 -25.91 -5.97 -26.97
C LEU A 609 -27.09 -6.66 -27.69
N ALA A 610 -26.89 -7.03 -28.94
CA ALA A 610 -27.86 -7.78 -29.74
C ALA A 610 -27.15 -8.93 -30.45
N PHE A 611 -27.59 -10.17 -30.18
CA PHE A 611 -27.06 -11.36 -30.84
C PHE A 611 -27.79 -11.59 -32.16
N ALA A 612 -27.05 -11.53 -33.26
CA ALA A 612 -27.55 -11.85 -34.60
C ALA A 612 -27.21 -13.31 -34.96
N PHE A 613 -28.17 -14.20 -34.77
CA PHE A 613 -28.03 -15.62 -35.13
C PHE A 613 -28.14 -15.78 -36.65
N SER A 614 -27.07 -16.23 -37.31
CA SER A 614 -27.04 -16.44 -38.76
C SER A 614 -27.92 -17.62 -39.18
N GLY A 615 -28.64 -17.46 -40.29
CA GLY A 615 -29.31 -18.56 -40.97
C GLY A 615 -28.35 -19.45 -41.77
N GLN A 616 -28.90 -20.23 -42.70
CA GLN A 616 -28.13 -21.04 -43.65
C GLN A 616 -27.19 -20.18 -44.51
N GLY A 617 -25.98 -20.68 -44.77
CA GLY A 617 -24.95 -20.05 -45.60
C GLY A 617 -23.67 -19.65 -44.87
N SER A 618 -23.62 -19.76 -43.54
CA SER A 618 -22.43 -19.47 -42.71
C SER A 618 -21.65 -20.71 -42.27
N GLN A 619 -22.15 -21.92 -42.53
CA GLN A 619 -21.51 -23.17 -42.13
C GLN A 619 -20.23 -23.48 -42.93
N TYR A 620 -19.23 -24.07 -42.27
CA TYR A 620 -17.99 -24.54 -42.89
C TYR A 620 -17.49 -25.84 -42.23
N PRO A 621 -16.68 -26.66 -42.93
CA PRO A 621 -16.13 -27.90 -42.37
C PRO A 621 -15.34 -27.64 -41.07
N ARG A 622 -15.55 -28.48 -40.05
CA ARG A 622 -14.93 -28.38 -38.71
C ARG A 622 -15.21 -27.06 -37.97
N MET A 623 -16.28 -26.32 -38.30
CA MET A 623 -16.71 -25.16 -37.53
C MET A 623 -16.80 -25.46 -36.03
N GLY A 624 -16.28 -24.56 -35.19
CA GLY A 624 -16.27 -24.75 -33.72
C GLY A 624 -15.29 -25.80 -33.17
N HIS A 625 -14.57 -26.57 -34.00
CA HIS A 625 -13.68 -27.64 -33.52
C HIS A 625 -12.56 -27.12 -32.60
N ALA A 626 -11.94 -25.98 -32.93
CA ALA A 626 -10.93 -25.36 -32.08
C ALA A 626 -11.50 -24.93 -30.72
N LEU A 627 -12.70 -24.34 -30.71
CA LEU A 627 -13.43 -23.96 -29.48
C LEU A 627 -13.79 -25.19 -28.65
N TYR A 628 -14.27 -26.27 -29.27
CA TYR A 628 -14.56 -27.53 -28.58
C TYR A 628 -13.31 -28.13 -27.89
N ALA A 629 -12.14 -28.03 -28.53
CA ALA A 629 -10.88 -28.51 -27.97
C ALA A 629 -10.37 -27.66 -26.79
N THR A 630 -10.60 -26.34 -26.81
CA THR A 630 -9.93 -25.37 -25.92
C THR A 630 -10.83 -24.72 -24.87
N HIS A 631 -12.14 -24.59 -25.12
CA HIS A 631 -13.07 -23.84 -24.28
C HIS A 631 -14.13 -24.77 -23.65
N PRO A 632 -14.04 -25.09 -22.34
CA PRO A 632 -14.98 -25.99 -21.66
C PRO A 632 -16.44 -25.54 -21.73
N VAL A 633 -16.72 -24.24 -21.69
CA VAL A 633 -18.09 -23.69 -21.78
C VAL A 633 -18.72 -23.96 -23.15
N TYR A 634 -17.95 -23.82 -24.24
CA TYR A 634 -18.42 -24.15 -25.58
C TYR A 634 -18.65 -25.67 -25.74
N ARG A 635 -17.74 -26.48 -25.18
CA ARG A 635 -17.86 -27.94 -25.14
C ARG A 635 -19.15 -28.37 -24.43
N GLN A 636 -19.42 -27.83 -23.25
CA GLN A 636 -20.62 -28.15 -22.47
C GLN A 636 -21.88 -27.75 -23.23
N ALA A 637 -21.98 -26.51 -23.72
CA ALA A 637 -23.15 -26.06 -24.47
C ALA A 637 -23.41 -26.90 -25.75
N LEU A 638 -22.36 -27.43 -26.40
CA LEU A 638 -22.51 -28.34 -27.52
C LEU A 638 -22.95 -29.76 -27.09
N HIS A 639 -22.53 -30.22 -25.91
CA HIS A 639 -23.02 -31.48 -25.31
C HIS A 639 -24.49 -31.36 -24.92
N ASP A 640 -24.87 -30.29 -24.21
CA ASP A 640 -26.27 -30.02 -23.82
C ASP A 640 -27.20 -29.97 -25.05
N ALA A 641 -26.75 -29.30 -26.13
CA ALA A 641 -27.48 -29.24 -27.39
C ALA A 641 -27.52 -30.58 -28.13
N ALA A 642 -26.44 -31.37 -28.07
CA ALA A 642 -26.41 -32.71 -28.67
C ALA A 642 -27.35 -33.66 -27.93
N ASP A 643 -27.33 -33.72 -26.61
CA ASP A 643 -28.18 -34.61 -25.81
C ASP A 643 -29.67 -34.28 -25.97
N ALA A 644 -30.03 -33.01 -26.17
CA ALA A 644 -31.39 -32.59 -26.48
C ALA A 644 -31.84 -32.91 -27.93
N LEU A 645 -30.92 -32.97 -28.91
CA LEU A 645 -31.25 -33.14 -30.33
C LEU A 645 -31.03 -34.56 -30.86
N ASN A 646 -30.08 -35.31 -30.31
CA ASN A 646 -29.75 -36.68 -30.73
C ASN A 646 -30.97 -37.65 -30.74
N PRO A 647 -31.96 -37.57 -29.81
CA PRO A 647 -33.18 -38.39 -29.87
C PRO A 647 -34.10 -38.11 -31.07
N HIS A 648 -33.81 -37.06 -31.85
CA HIS A 648 -34.64 -36.57 -32.95
C HIS A 648 -33.89 -36.52 -34.30
N LEU A 649 -32.71 -37.15 -34.40
CA LEU A 649 -31.85 -37.14 -35.58
C LEU A 649 -31.41 -38.55 -35.98
N ASP A 650 -31.46 -38.87 -37.28
CA ASP A 650 -30.98 -40.16 -37.83
C ASP A 650 -29.46 -40.38 -37.63
N GLN A 651 -28.72 -39.32 -37.30
CA GLN A 651 -27.30 -39.35 -36.95
C GLN A 651 -27.02 -38.37 -35.80
N PRO A 652 -26.17 -38.73 -34.82
CA PRO A 652 -25.88 -37.85 -33.71
C PRO A 652 -25.14 -36.59 -34.15
N LEU A 653 -25.49 -35.45 -33.54
CA LEU A 653 -24.95 -34.12 -33.85
C LEU A 653 -23.42 -34.05 -33.71
N ALA A 654 -22.86 -34.86 -32.80
CA ALA A 654 -21.43 -35.11 -32.67
C ALA A 654 -21.15 -36.62 -32.84
N ARG A 655 -20.56 -37.02 -33.98
CA ARG A 655 -20.02 -38.37 -34.17
C ARG A 655 -18.80 -38.59 -33.28
N HIS A 656 -19.02 -39.19 -32.11
CA HIS A 656 -18.07 -39.45 -31.04
C HIS A 656 -17.38 -38.20 -30.45
N PRO A 657 -17.84 -37.68 -29.29
CA PRO A 657 -16.95 -36.89 -28.46
C PRO A 657 -15.73 -37.75 -28.06
N PRO A 658 -14.48 -37.25 -28.15
CA PRO A 658 -13.34 -37.96 -27.60
C PRO A 658 -13.58 -38.18 -26.09
N ARG A 659 -13.45 -39.43 -25.64
CA ARG A 659 -13.60 -39.77 -24.21
C ARG A 659 -12.63 -38.94 -23.37
N PRO A 660 -13.00 -38.55 -22.13
CA PRO A 660 -12.04 -37.97 -21.20
C PRO A 660 -10.86 -38.94 -21.02
N PRO A 661 -9.62 -38.43 -20.88
CA PRO A 661 -8.45 -39.28 -20.72
C PRO A 661 -8.62 -40.15 -19.47
N ARG A 662 -8.49 -41.47 -19.65
CA ARG A 662 -8.45 -42.40 -18.52
C ARG A 662 -7.10 -42.25 -17.82
N PRO A 663 -7.03 -42.28 -16.48
CA PRO A 663 -5.75 -42.42 -15.79
C PRO A 663 -5.06 -43.70 -16.25
N SER A 664 -3.77 -43.58 -16.56
CA SER A 664 -2.95 -44.63 -17.16
C SER A 664 -2.68 -45.76 -16.17
N ARG A 665 -3.52 -46.80 -16.18
CA ARG A 665 -3.13 -48.08 -15.60
C ARG A 665 -2.05 -48.71 -16.48
N GLN A 666 -0.87 -48.93 -15.91
CA GLN A 666 0.11 -49.87 -16.46
C GLN A 666 -0.60 -51.22 -16.73
N ARG A 667 -0.19 -51.87 -17.83
CA ARG A 667 -0.62 -53.20 -18.22
C ARG A 667 0.60 -54.00 -18.60
N ASP A 668 1.18 -54.66 -17.61
CA ASP A 668 2.24 -55.62 -17.86
C ASP A 668 1.65 -56.86 -18.56
N HIS A 669 2.12 -57.14 -19.77
CA HIS A 669 1.92 -58.40 -20.46
C HIS A 669 3.27 -58.89 -20.99
N PRO A 670 3.66 -60.15 -20.72
CA PRO A 670 4.96 -60.69 -21.11
C PRO A 670 5.02 -60.99 -22.62
N PRO A 671 6.23 -61.09 -23.20
CA PRO A 671 6.40 -61.29 -24.64
C PRO A 671 6.10 -62.72 -25.07
N HIS A 672 5.41 -62.87 -26.21
CA HIS A 672 5.32 -64.13 -26.96
C HIS A 672 5.95 -64.00 -28.35
N ARG A 673 6.52 -65.12 -28.81
CA ARG A 673 7.35 -65.19 -30.03
C ARG A 673 6.52 -65.12 -31.30
N LEU A 674 7.16 -64.64 -32.37
CA LEU A 674 6.72 -64.81 -33.76
C LEU A 674 7.13 -66.20 -34.26
N ASP A 675 6.28 -66.81 -35.09
CA ASP A 675 6.66 -67.85 -36.06
C ASP A 675 5.68 -67.78 -37.27
N PRO A 676 6.11 -67.82 -38.55
CA PRO A 676 5.26 -67.42 -39.68
C PRO A 676 4.87 -68.56 -40.63
N THR A 677 3.58 -68.67 -40.98
CA THR A 677 3.14 -69.40 -42.18
C THR A 677 2.12 -68.60 -43.01
N HIS A 678 2.41 -68.48 -44.31
CA HIS A 678 1.55 -67.93 -45.38
C HIS A 678 0.86 -69.12 -46.12
N PRO A 679 0.00 -68.99 -47.18
CA PRO A 679 0.09 -68.00 -48.29
C PRO A 679 -1.24 -67.57 -49.02
N VAL A 680 -1.12 -66.77 -50.11
CA VAL A 680 -2.10 -66.54 -51.23
C VAL A 680 -3.45 -65.82 -50.89
N ARG A 681 -4.10 -64.97 -51.74
CA ARG A 681 -3.74 -63.81 -52.61
C ARG A 681 -5.08 -63.09 -53.06
N PRO A 682 -5.05 -61.85 -53.64
CA PRO A 682 -6.24 -61.04 -54.07
C PRO A 682 -6.75 -61.41 -55.51
N PRO A 683 -7.77 -60.78 -56.19
CA PRO A 683 -8.20 -59.35 -56.15
C PRO A 683 -9.66 -58.93 -56.56
N ASN A 684 -9.87 -57.60 -56.73
CA ASN A 684 -10.71 -56.88 -57.75
C ASN A 684 -12.03 -56.10 -57.42
N ARG A 685 -12.21 -55.04 -58.24
CA ARG A 685 -13.31 -54.03 -58.41
C ARG A 685 -14.36 -54.51 -59.47
N PRO A 686 -15.47 -53.82 -59.87
CA PRO A 686 -15.68 -52.34 -59.97
C PRO A 686 -17.13 -51.79 -59.69
N LEU A 687 -17.38 -50.54 -60.12
CA LEU A 687 -18.65 -49.77 -60.26
C LEU A 687 -19.31 -50.02 -61.67
N PRO A 688 -20.54 -49.55 -62.08
CA PRO A 688 -21.18 -48.23 -61.87
C PRO A 688 -22.75 -48.21 -61.73
N ALA A 689 -23.51 -47.35 -62.48
CA ALA A 689 -24.79 -46.73 -62.04
C ALA A 689 -25.90 -46.50 -63.13
N HIS A 690 -27.01 -45.85 -62.70
CA HIS A 690 -28.19 -45.26 -63.43
C HIS A 690 -29.49 -46.09 -63.66
N HIS A 691 -30.64 -45.58 -63.16
CA HIS A 691 -31.76 -45.06 -64.00
C HIS A 691 -32.88 -44.30 -63.24
N ARG A 692 -33.81 -43.67 -63.99
CA ARG A 692 -35.06 -42.91 -63.63
C ARG A 692 -36.11 -43.18 -64.75
N PRO A 693 -37.46 -42.97 -64.64
CA PRO A 693 -38.09 -41.61 -64.56
C PRO A 693 -39.61 -41.47 -64.10
N ARG A 694 -40.16 -40.22 -64.15
CA ARG A 694 -41.60 -39.78 -64.33
C ARG A 694 -42.61 -40.02 -63.15
N HIS A 695 -43.76 -39.30 -62.99
CA HIS A 695 -44.49 -38.24 -63.77
C HIS A 695 -45.14 -37.12 -62.86
N HIS A 696 -46.07 -36.30 -63.38
CA HIS A 696 -46.62 -34.99 -62.85
C HIS A 696 -48.20 -35.03 -62.72
N PRO A 697 -49.02 -33.95 -62.49
CA PRO A 697 -48.82 -32.50 -62.19
C PRO A 697 -49.73 -31.87 -61.08
N ARG A 698 -49.58 -30.56 -60.74
CA ARG A 698 -50.65 -29.49 -60.65
C ARG A 698 -50.15 -28.13 -60.08
N LEU A 699 -50.89 -27.06 -60.39
CA LEU A 699 -50.83 -25.63 -59.94
C LEU A 699 -52.24 -25.25 -59.40
N PRO A 700 -52.56 -24.05 -58.79
CA PRO A 700 -52.04 -22.69 -59.08
C PRO A 700 -52.04 -21.60 -57.94
N HIS A 701 -51.78 -20.35 -58.35
CA HIS A 701 -52.15 -19.02 -57.79
C HIS A 701 -51.25 -18.21 -56.83
N ARG A 702 -51.36 -16.87 -57.00
CA ARG A 702 -50.75 -15.74 -56.27
C ARG A 702 -51.78 -15.07 -55.34
N PRO A 703 -51.36 -14.21 -54.40
CA PRO A 703 -51.64 -12.77 -54.56
C PRO A 703 -50.38 -11.87 -54.60
N GLN A 704 -50.58 -10.55 -54.80
CA GLN A 704 -49.53 -9.53 -54.95
C GLN A 704 -49.15 -8.80 -53.62
N PRO A 705 -47.97 -8.15 -53.56
CA PRO A 705 -47.49 -7.47 -52.36
C PRO A 705 -48.04 -6.04 -52.17
N ARG A 706 -48.22 -5.60 -50.92
CA ARG A 706 -48.39 -4.18 -50.59
C ARG A 706 -47.03 -3.51 -50.38
N ARG A 707 -46.66 -2.59 -51.28
CA ARG A 707 -45.63 -1.58 -51.04
C ARG A 707 -46.04 -0.66 -49.88
N ASN A 708 -45.08 -0.11 -49.15
CA ASN A 708 -45.22 1.24 -48.61
C ASN A 708 -43.87 1.97 -48.59
N HIS A 709 -43.89 3.27 -48.83
CA HIS A 709 -42.68 4.04 -49.16
C HIS A 709 -41.90 4.51 -47.93
N ARG A 710 -40.56 4.38 -47.96
CA ARG A 710 -39.68 5.25 -47.16
C ARG A 710 -39.62 6.63 -47.82
N ARG A 711 -39.86 7.69 -47.05
CA ARG A 711 -39.36 9.05 -47.29
C ARG A 711 -38.71 9.56 -46.00
N PRO A 712 -37.63 10.36 -46.06
CA PRO A 712 -36.86 10.77 -44.89
C PRO A 712 -37.47 11.98 -44.16
N PRO A 713 -37.27 12.11 -42.84
CA PRO A 713 -37.58 13.34 -42.11
C PRO A 713 -36.57 14.46 -42.43
N ARG A 714 -37.04 15.71 -42.45
CA ARG A 714 -36.21 16.93 -42.61
C ARG A 714 -35.66 17.43 -41.26
N ARG A 715 -34.68 18.34 -41.31
CA ARG A 715 -34.05 19.01 -40.15
C ARG A 715 -34.92 20.17 -39.56
N HIS A 716 -34.46 20.68 -38.42
CA HIS A 716 -34.78 21.99 -37.80
C HIS A 716 -36.09 22.08 -36.95
N PRO A 717 -36.23 23.05 -36.00
CA PRO A 717 -35.61 22.93 -34.66
C PRO A 717 -36.48 23.45 -33.48
N HIS A 718 -35.89 23.47 -32.26
CA HIS A 718 -36.30 24.29 -31.11
C HIS A 718 -37.67 23.92 -30.44
N PRO A 719 -38.09 24.53 -29.30
CA PRO A 719 -37.73 23.95 -28.00
C PRO A 719 -38.92 23.85 -27.01
N ARG A 720 -38.75 23.17 -25.85
CA ARG A 720 -39.48 23.53 -24.61
C ARG A 720 -38.94 22.87 -23.33
N ARG A 721 -39.00 23.63 -22.24
CA ARG A 721 -38.69 23.23 -20.85
C ARG A 721 -39.61 22.10 -20.37
N ARG A 722 -39.13 21.23 -19.48
CA ARG A 722 -39.96 20.37 -18.61
C ARG A 722 -39.60 20.57 -17.14
N ARG A 723 -40.60 20.43 -16.26
CA ARG A 723 -40.47 20.48 -14.79
C ARG A 723 -40.07 19.10 -14.22
N PRO A 724 -39.49 19.01 -13.02
CA PRO A 724 -39.14 17.74 -12.36
C PRO A 724 -40.38 16.93 -11.93
N PRO A 725 -40.23 15.61 -11.69
CA PRO A 725 -41.34 14.71 -11.35
C PRO A 725 -41.79 14.80 -9.88
N ARG A 726 -43.02 14.33 -9.62
CA ARG A 726 -43.62 14.24 -8.27
C ARG A 726 -43.17 12.96 -7.54
N ARG A 727 -43.05 13.03 -6.20
CA ARG A 727 -43.00 11.85 -5.31
C ARG A 727 -44.41 11.53 -4.78
N HIS A 728 -44.68 10.26 -4.45
CA HIS A 728 -45.88 9.81 -3.73
C HIS A 728 -45.59 9.62 -2.21
N PRO A 729 -46.62 9.58 -1.34
CA PRO A 729 -46.47 9.88 0.09
C PRO A 729 -46.38 8.67 1.04
N ARG A 730 -46.08 8.95 2.33
CA ARG A 730 -46.33 8.07 3.49
C ARG A 730 -47.08 8.84 4.61
N PRO A 731 -47.79 8.14 5.53
CA PRO A 731 -48.81 8.74 6.40
C PRO A 731 -48.28 9.40 7.70
N PRO A 732 -49.12 10.16 8.46
CA PRO A 732 -48.67 11.11 9.49
C PRO A 732 -48.89 10.67 10.95
N THR A 733 -48.18 11.34 11.87
CA THR A 733 -48.48 11.43 13.32
C THR A 733 -48.55 12.90 13.78
N ARG A 734 -49.09 13.15 14.98
CA ARG A 734 -49.72 14.44 15.37
C ARG A 734 -48.79 15.47 16.04
N ARG A 735 -49.12 16.77 15.91
CA ARG A 735 -48.70 17.87 16.79
C ARG A 735 -49.93 18.57 17.43
N PRO A 736 -49.83 19.10 18.66
CA PRO A 736 -50.79 20.05 19.24
C PRO A 736 -50.53 21.53 18.81
N PRO A 737 -51.43 22.51 19.12
CA PRO A 737 -51.56 23.78 18.36
C PRO A 737 -50.95 25.06 19.01
N PRO A 738 -50.93 26.22 18.29
CA PRO A 738 -50.24 27.46 18.70
C PRO A 738 -51.11 28.74 18.84
N ARG A 739 -50.52 29.87 19.32
CA ARG A 739 -50.84 31.33 19.14
C ARG A 739 -50.05 32.16 20.19
N ARG A 740 -49.73 33.47 20.14
CA ARG A 740 -49.63 34.59 19.15
C ARG A 740 -48.97 35.78 19.94
N ARG A 741 -48.15 36.71 19.39
CA ARG A 741 -48.46 38.04 18.77
C ARG A 741 -47.10 38.80 18.55
N HIS A 742 -46.83 39.48 17.42
CA HIS A 742 -46.80 40.96 17.16
C HIS A 742 -45.84 41.83 18.03
N ALA A 743 -45.13 42.88 17.56
CA ALA A 743 -44.81 43.37 16.18
C ALA A 743 -43.80 44.58 16.16
N HIS A 744 -43.29 44.92 14.95
CA HIS A 744 -42.78 46.23 14.46
C HIS A 744 -41.34 46.77 14.78
N PRO A 745 -40.77 47.73 13.98
CA PRO A 745 -39.32 47.95 13.73
C PRO A 745 -38.92 49.47 13.75
N PRO A 746 -38.15 50.10 12.80
CA PRO A 746 -36.89 49.81 12.08
C PRO A 746 -35.78 50.94 12.18
N HIS A 747 -34.59 50.72 11.57
CA HIS A 747 -33.61 51.75 11.08
C HIS A 747 -32.92 52.68 12.13
N ARG A 748 -31.79 53.39 11.88
CA ARG A 748 -30.69 53.44 10.86
C ARG A 748 -29.46 54.17 11.51
N ARG A 749 -28.23 54.01 10.96
CA ARG A 749 -27.08 54.98 10.81
C ARG A 749 -26.80 56.07 11.92
N ASP A 750 -25.57 56.48 12.28
CA ASP A 750 -24.31 56.62 11.52
C ASP A 750 -23.08 56.94 12.44
N HIS A 751 -21.87 57.05 11.85
CA HIS A 751 -20.64 57.78 12.27
C HIS A 751 -19.65 57.29 13.38
N ARG A 752 -18.39 57.71 13.15
CA ARG A 752 -17.06 57.48 13.80
C ARG A 752 -16.64 58.72 14.67
N PRO A 753 -15.41 58.85 15.25
CA PRO A 753 -14.51 57.96 16.02
C PRO A 753 -13.93 58.70 17.30
N GLN A 754 -12.65 58.46 17.69
CA GLN A 754 -11.80 59.17 18.69
C GLN A 754 -12.00 58.80 20.18
N SER A 755 -11.02 58.87 21.11
CA SER A 755 -9.53 58.95 21.03
C SER A 755 -8.81 58.55 22.36
N HIS A 756 -7.47 58.47 22.33
CA HIS A 756 -6.45 58.28 23.41
C HIS A 756 -6.83 58.60 24.89
N ARG A 757 -6.30 57.89 25.92
CA ARG A 757 -4.90 58.02 26.45
C ARG A 757 -4.49 56.93 27.48
N ARG A 758 -3.17 56.83 27.71
CA ARG A 758 -2.41 56.09 28.77
C ARG A 758 -2.12 57.01 29.99
N PRO A 759 -1.37 56.62 31.06
CA PRO A 759 -1.31 55.37 31.85
C PRO A 759 -1.24 55.60 33.40
N THR A 760 -1.14 54.56 34.23
CA THR A 760 -0.36 54.57 35.50
C THR A 760 -0.05 53.15 36.04
N HIS A 761 1.02 53.03 36.82
CA HIS A 761 1.54 51.85 37.55
C HIS A 761 1.81 52.29 39.02
N PRO A 762 2.31 51.46 39.95
CA PRO A 762 2.06 50.03 40.25
C PRO A 762 1.79 49.80 41.77
N ARG A 763 1.69 48.55 42.26
CA ARG A 763 2.44 48.02 43.44
C ARG A 763 2.08 46.56 43.82
N HIS A 764 3.02 45.88 44.48
CA HIS A 764 2.91 44.49 44.96
C HIS A 764 2.05 44.34 46.23
N ARG A 765 1.49 43.14 46.44
CA ARG A 765 1.47 42.47 47.76
C ARG A 765 1.33 40.94 47.65
N ARG A 766 1.95 40.24 48.61
CA ARG A 766 1.94 38.80 48.95
C ARG A 766 2.32 38.71 50.44
N PRO A 767 2.14 37.58 51.14
CA PRO A 767 1.06 36.57 51.06
C PRO A 767 0.48 36.27 52.47
N GLN A 768 -0.50 35.35 52.60
CA GLN A 768 -0.53 34.22 53.57
C GLN A 768 -1.90 33.48 53.57
N GLN A 769 -1.88 32.24 54.07
CA GLN A 769 -3.03 31.36 54.43
C GLN A 769 -2.86 30.97 55.94
N PRO A 770 -3.53 29.96 56.56
CA PRO A 770 -4.65 29.09 56.16
C PRO A 770 -5.76 28.87 57.23
N HIS A 771 -6.84 28.10 56.92
CA HIS A 771 -7.21 26.82 57.58
C HIS A 771 -8.68 26.34 57.43
N GLN A 772 -8.87 24.99 57.50
CA GLN A 772 -10.04 24.23 58.04
C GLN A 772 -11.40 24.24 57.28
N HIS A 773 -12.32 23.24 57.37
CA HIS A 773 -12.24 21.77 57.57
C HIS A 773 -13.64 21.07 57.39
N ARG A 774 -13.69 19.72 57.15
CA ARG A 774 -14.89 18.81 57.29
C ARG A 774 -16.07 19.04 56.29
N HIS A 775 -17.11 18.21 56.04
CA HIS A 775 -17.55 16.78 56.24
C HIS A 775 -18.89 16.56 55.41
N ARG A 776 -19.58 15.41 55.18
CA ARG A 776 -19.45 13.93 55.43
C ARG A 776 -20.46 13.11 54.55
N ARG A 777 -20.06 11.94 54.01
CA ARG A 777 -20.76 10.62 53.81
C ARG A 777 -22.25 10.49 53.38
N ARG A 778 -22.54 9.43 52.58
CA ARG A 778 -23.44 8.29 52.94
C ARG A 778 -23.14 6.99 52.14
N HIS A 779 -23.71 5.86 52.58
CA HIS A 779 -23.48 4.44 52.17
C HIS A 779 -24.81 3.65 52.28
N PRO A 780 -24.96 2.45 51.70
CA PRO A 780 -24.86 1.20 52.49
C PRO A 780 -24.28 -0.06 51.76
N HIS A 781 -24.26 -1.18 52.48
CA HIS A 781 -23.78 -2.56 52.14
C HIS A 781 -24.89 -3.58 52.55
N PRO A 782 -24.80 -4.94 52.44
CA PRO A 782 -23.68 -5.83 52.86
C PRO A 782 -23.47 -7.16 52.07
N HIS A 783 -22.73 -8.10 52.68
CA HIS A 783 -22.21 -9.41 52.20
C HIS A 783 -22.97 -10.61 52.84
N PRO A 784 -22.69 -11.92 52.51
CA PRO A 784 -21.82 -12.75 53.39
C PRO A 784 -21.08 -14.00 52.80
N HIS A 785 -20.14 -14.54 53.63
CA HIS A 785 -19.54 -15.90 53.70
C HIS A 785 -18.41 -16.39 52.75
N ARG A 786 -17.55 -17.37 53.14
CA ARG A 786 -16.66 -17.54 54.33
C ARG A 786 -15.67 -18.73 54.13
N GLN A 787 -14.67 -18.84 55.04
CA GLN A 787 -13.66 -19.92 55.24
C GLN A 787 -12.40 -19.86 54.35
N THR A 788 -11.21 -20.38 54.71
CA THR A 788 -10.28 -20.20 55.87
C THR A 788 -9.26 -21.35 55.88
N ARG A 789 -7.93 -21.09 55.98
CA ARG A 789 -7.03 -21.69 57.01
C ARG A 789 -5.53 -21.26 56.92
N HIS A 790 -4.96 -21.03 58.10
CA HIS A 790 -3.55 -21.06 58.58
C HIS A 790 -2.37 -20.31 57.91
N HIS A 791 -1.76 -19.47 58.74
CA HIS A 791 -0.37 -18.99 58.76
C HIS A 791 0.44 -19.80 59.80
N PRO A 792 1.78 -19.92 59.71
CA PRO A 792 2.73 -18.97 60.37
C PRO A 792 4.10 -18.81 59.60
N ARG A 793 5.15 -18.07 59.99
CA ARG A 793 5.39 -16.87 60.85
C ARG A 793 6.73 -16.18 60.48
N HIS A 794 7.02 -15.04 61.10
CA HIS A 794 8.29 -14.26 61.14
C HIS A 794 9.15 -14.63 62.40
N PRO A 795 10.41 -14.13 62.66
CA PRO A 795 10.92 -12.77 62.35
C PRO A 795 12.45 -12.52 62.07
N GLN A 796 12.72 -11.21 61.89
CA GLN A 796 13.92 -10.34 61.87
C GLN A 796 14.97 -10.49 63.02
N PRO A 797 15.97 -9.57 63.21
CA PRO A 797 16.96 -8.89 62.31
C PRO A 797 18.41 -8.86 62.91
N GLN A 798 19.40 -8.19 62.26
CA GLN A 798 20.42 -7.37 62.98
C GLN A 798 21.25 -6.38 62.11
N THR A 799 22.14 -5.61 62.76
CA THR A 799 22.54 -4.22 62.45
C THR A 799 24.05 -3.95 62.18
N HIS A 800 24.34 -2.81 61.53
CA HIS A 800 25.57 -1.97 61.62
C HIS A 800 26.95 -2.54 61.22
N ARG A 801 27.63 -1.87 60.25
CA ARG A 801 28.73 -0.88 60.50
C ARG A 801 29.29 -0.28 59.19
N GLN A 802 29.84 0.94 59.28
CA GLN A 802 30.84 1.51 58.34
C GLN A 802 32.25 1.41 58.97
N PRO A 803 33.32 1.55 58.16
CA PRO A 803 34.28 2.63 58.44
C PRO A 803 34.75 3.41 57.18
N ARG A 804 35.73 4.31 57.37
CA ARG A 804 36.08 5.47 56.52
C ARG A 804 37.21 5.25 55.48
N LEU A 805 37.35 6.23 54.59
CA LEU A 805 38.47 6.50 53.67
C LEU A 805 39.86 6.63 54.35
N PRO A 806 40.95 6.49 53.57
CA PRO A 806 41.97 7.54 53.52
C PRO A 806 42.53 7.89 52.12
N GLN A 807 43.22 9.05 52.04
CA GLN A 807 44.06 9.60 50.95
C GLN A 807 45.02 10.65 51.57
N PRO A 808 46.07 11.16 50.89
CA PRO A 808 46.94 10.61 49.83
C PRO A 808 48.45 10.83 50.19
N PRO A 809 49.38 10.78 49.22
CA PRO A 809 50.48 11.77 49.17
C PRO A 809 50.68 12.42 47.76
N HIS A 810 51.71 13.26 47.59
CA HIS A 810 51.79 14.31 46.56
C HIS A 810 53.00 14.26 45.57
N ARG A 811 52.76 14.76 44.34
CA ARG A 811 53.69 15.53 43.44
C ARG A 811 54.87 14.77 42.77
N PRO A 812 55.56 15.34 41.74
CA PRO A 812 55.49 16.70 41.15
C PRO A 812 55.21 16.77 39.61
N HIS A 813 55.31 17.99 39.02
CA HIS A 813 55.20 18.31 37.58
C HIS A 813 56.61 18.53 36.90
N PRO A 814 56.83 19.39 35.86
CA PRO A 814 57.10 18.97 34.48
C PRO A 814 58.42 19.54 33.89
N HIS A 815 58.71 19.36 32.59
CA HIS A 815 59.41 20.34 31.68
C HIS A 815 59.51 19.79 30.20
N PRO A 816 59.99 20.55 29.17
CA PRO A 816 59.44 20.45 27.80
C PRO A 816 60.47 20.19 26.66
N LEU A 817 60.00 20.42 25.42
CA LEU A 817 60.65 20.46 24.09
C LEU A 817 62.12 20.95 24.01
N PRO A 818 62.82 20.53 22.93
CA PRO A 818 63.62 21.43 22.11
C PRO A 818 63.16 21.49 20.62
N HIS A 819 63.62 22.52 19.91
CA HIS A 819 63.40 22.71 18.46
C HIS A 819 64.37 21.88 17.59
N HIS A 820 64.03 21.74 16.30
CA HIS A 820 65.00 22.05 15.24
C HIS A 820 64.32 22.69 14.02
N ARG A 821 65.10 23.43 13.22
CA ARG A 821 64.71 23.97 11.90
C ARG A 821 65.20 23.01 10.80
N ASP A 822 64.56 23.04 9.62
CA ASP A 822 65.18 23.61 8.41
C ASP A 822 64.17 23.74 7.24
N GLN A 823 64.53 24.58 6.26
CA GLN A 823 63.85 24.96 5.01
C GLN A 823 64.98 25.21 3.97
N PRO A 824 64.78 25.15 2.62
CA PRO A 824 63.74 25.94 1.93
C PRO A 824 63.13 25.39 0.60
N ASP A 825 61.96 25.94 0.26
CA ASP A 825 61.47 26.49 -1.03
C ASP A 825 61.52 25.80 -2.43
N LEU A 826 60.57 26.28 -3.27
CA LEU A 826 60.48 26.32 -4.74
C LEU A 826 59.84 25.10 -5.50
N PRO A 827 59.12 25.32 -6.64
CA PRO A 827 57.65 25.14 -6.61
C PRO A 827 57.08 24.32 -7.83
N PRO A 828 55.91 24.59 -8.48
CA PRO A 828 55.01 23.52 -8.92
C PRO A 828 55.05 23.17 -10.42
N ALA A 829 54.41 22.06 -10.80
CA ALA A 829 54.17 21.64 -12.19
C ALA A 829 52.71 21.18 -12.41
N HIS A 830 52.24 21.25 -13.67
CA HIS A 830 50.85 21.05 -14.07
C HIS A 830 50.44 19.58 -14.34
N PRO A 831 49.13 19.25 -14.34
CA PRO A 831 48.61 17.89 -14.53
C PRO A 831 48.38 17.50 -16.01
N PRO A 832 48.27 16.19 -16.29
CA PRO A 832 47.58 15.63 -17.46
C PRO A 832 46.42 14.67 -16.97
N PRO A 833 45.66 13.94 -17.82
CA PRO A 833 44.22 14.19 -17.89
C PRO A 833 43.31 12.96 -17.73
N HIS A 834 41.99 13.20 -17.84
CA HIS A 834 40.91 12.27 -18.21
C HIS A 834 41.09 10.76 -18.02
N HIS A 835 40.20 10.19 -17.20
CA HIS A 835 39.24 9.20 -17.74
C HIS A 835 37.88 9.31 -17.06
#